data_AF-A0A7S4IYQ5-F1
#
_entry.id   AF-A0A7S4IYQ5-F1
#
_cell.length_a   1.000
_cell.length_b   1.000
_cell.length_c   1.000
_cell.angle_alpha   90.00
_cell.angle_beta   90.00
_cell.angle_gamma   90.00
#
_symmetry.space_group_name_H-M   'P 1'
#
loop_
_entity.id
_entity.type
_entity.pdbx_description
1 polymer ?
#
loop_
_entity_poly.entity_id
_entity_poly.type
_entity_poly.pdbx_seq_one_letter_code
_entity_poly.pdbx_strand_id
1 'polypeptide(L)'
;MSALVAVGAALLVAGRGRVVSAALPCASDAECESAFRAGSTCDPSTSTCTNPLRSGCLRSYHPDWTRRRVCHSDDPPGAASEGECVPPDADLDYPEVRIHAQNWESSFFSTWALQILLSEVLGVPATVETGSPDATLDFYDGGNAFGYGTSKDFESLRRARDAPVAGDCRTVPRTAGGGPDGGVTSYQSCSHVIPEVWHGQLEDVRRDLLREGVVEPPQALGVLAQGLWFVPRFTGERDQTLLNYLGLRGEKNRRKVAEAFLRPTTWGDYCASVSPGGCATDDGVAARPPGDDGEKSRMFAEGLYTGHFRATDRNNCTKYPKTCTGHLADYPCGWTSFNLPLTHHLDIALENERYTYSQFLEMWAAANATKSNLIMPWWNPEALYQSYAGTDAEFQRVTLPPPSYQCYENRIDPGNRCLNVSLEERVGAPAGACEEAPQSLQKVVGKVLYDMTYDPSIPEARRSPGYEAVHLFQMSNLDLGRIFDSWLHRGVDKWGYDPRDAVCRYMAENFESIMDFIPRTYPRVVRVDNKEGWLFYMSLVLSILVTLPVAYAAFMTYRKRDAPAIKYAQYEFLWLLLVGLLLLALGALVIAIPPVDASCVLEIWLINLGYMFELVPLIVKVAATNRLMNASRRMRRVVLPRSTLFGAVAFLGLGVTVYLITWTVADRPTKGAEFALTDAVTEDGDTVVSVNYVCGSQSEFWWYVSIACNVLLLISATVLAIQTRKQVSTFNESQTLGFMVYSHFIFVLTRMTTLFLDNKLSGSDLARARSLVYSCDAMATIFVYFFPKFFGTRPRFSGRFSNFLASGSGGSLDRHASFFAASAAGNRRYGQSILLRGEQLAVTNQTTDEPAPPTPTPGLSAATAEQTGTIAPIAEKSETELNSTHSSRGETDKGEDTQCALNEDVSDEENKPCKTKDEEDEFREHEE
;
A
#
# COMPACT_ATOMS: atom_id res chain seq x y z
N MET A 1 -5.52 -34.32 36.73
CA MET A 1 -4.66 -35.52 36.60
C MET A 1 -4.55 -35.99 35.16
N SER A 2 -5.63 -36.37 34.46
CA SER A 2 -5.53 -36.87 33.08
C SER A 2 -4.95 -35.88 32.05
N ALA A 3 -5.06 -34.57 32.28
CA ALA A 3 -4.53 -33.53 31.38
C ALA A 3 -2.99 -33.40 31.36
N LEU A 4 -2.27 -33.94 32.36
CA LEU A 4 -0.81 -33.82 32.46
C LEU A 4 -0.06 -34.85 31.58
N VAL A 5 -0.77 -35.86 31.05
CA VAL A 5 -0.15 -36.99 30.34
C VAL A 5 0.25 -36.63 28.91
N ALA A 6 -0.36 -35.60 28.30
CA ALA A 6 -0.08 -35.19 26.92
C ALA A 6 1.16 -34.28 26.79
N VAL A 7 1.44 -33.46 27.80
CA VAL A 7 2.47 -32.39 27.72
C VAL A 7 3.89 -32.95 27.56
N GLY A 8 4.20 -34.07 28.21
CA GLY A 8 5.54 -34.67 28.18
C GLY A 8 6.01 -35.15 26.80
N ALA A 9 5.10 -35.39 25.85
CA ALA A 9 5.44 -35.87 24.51
C ALA A 9 6.00 -34.75 23.59
N ALA A 10 5.50 -33.51 23.72
CA ALA A 10 5.86 -32.41 22.82
C ALA A 10 7.33 -31.94 23.00
N LEU A 11 7.90 -32.12 24.19
CA LEU A 11 9.28 -31.69 24.52
C LEU A 11 10.39 -32.55 23.88
N LEU A 12 10.06 -33.66 23.21
CA LEU A 12 11.05 -34.66 22.76
C LEU A 12 11.77 -34.34 21.43
N VAL A 13 11.39 -33.30 20.68
CA VAL A 13 11.85 -33.10 19.28
C VAL A 13 12.55 -31.75 19.03
N ALA A 14 12.59 -30.82 19.98
CA ALA A 14 13.10 -29.45 19.82
C ALA A 14 14.62 -29.29 19.55
N GLY A 15 15.34 -30.37 19.23
CA GLY A 15 16.80 -30.39 19.03
C GLY A 15 17.29 -30.42 17.58
N ARG A 16 16.43 -30.70 16.59
CA ARG A 16 16.78 -30.71 15.15
C ARG A 16 15.57 -30.33 14.30
N GLY A 17 15.80 -29.62 13.19
CA GLY A 17 14.75 -29.19 12.26
C GLY A 17 13.87 -30.34 11.78
N ARG A 18 12.66 -30.41 12.33
CA ARG A 18 11.55 -31.28 11.97
C ARG A 18 10.26 -30.59 12.40
N VAL A 19 9.25 -30.63 11.54
CA VAL A 19 7.89 -30.17 11.87
C VAL A 19 7.40 -30.87 13.12
N VAL A 20 7.10 -30.11 14.18
CA VAL A 20 6.37 -30.60 15.34
C VAL A 20 4.89 -30.58 14.96
N SER A 21 4.45 -31.59 14.20
CA SER A 21 3.04 -31.81 13.94
C SER A 21 2.40 -32.39 15.20
N ALA A 22 2.12 -31.50 16.16
CA ALA A 22 1.39 -31.78 17.39
C ALA A 22 -0.14 -31.70 17.18
N ALA A 23 -0.61 -31.72 15.93
CA ALA A 23 -2.00 -31.59 15.56
C ALA A 23 -2.86 -32.63 16.31
N LEU A 24 -3.91 -32.16 16.97
CA LEU A 24 -4.72 -32.94 17.90
C LEU A 24 -5.32 -34.19 17.20
N PRO A 25 -5.02 -35.42 17.66
CA PRO A 25 -5.54 -36.64 17.04
C PRO A 25 -7.04 -36.84 17.34
N CYS A 26 -7.77 -37.42 16.40
CA CYS A 26 -9.22 -37.55 16.46
C CYS A 26 -9.73 -38.88 15.85
N ALA A 27 -10.96 -39.24 16.20
CA ALA A 27 -11.75 -40.31 15.59
C ALA A 27 -13.07 -39.81 14.98
N SER A 28 -13.51 -38.58 15.28
CA SER A 28 -14.72 -37.96 14.69
C SER A 28 -14.70 -36.43 14.71
N ASP A 29 -15.47 -35.81 13.81
CA ASP A 29 -15.62 -34.33 13.75
C ASP A 29 -16.12 -33.75 15.08
N ALA A 30 -17.03 -34.44 15.77
CA ALA A 30 -17.61 -33.99 17.04
C ALA A 30 -16.56 -33.87 18.16
N GLU A 31 -15.49 -34.66 18.13
CA GLU A 31 -14.35 -34.50 19.06
C GLU A 31 -13.60 -33.20 18.74
N CYS A 32 -13.32 -32.95 17.46
CA CYS A 32 -12.67 -31.72 17.00
C CYS A 32 -13.48 -30.46 17.27
N GLU A 33 -14.79 -30.47 17.03
CA GLU A 33 -15.66 -29.34 17.37
C GLU A 33 -15.73 -29.10 18.89
N SER A 34 -15.63 -30.15 19.71
CA SER A 34 -15.63 -30.04 21.18
C SER A 34 -14.28 -29.57 21.75
N ALA A 35 -13.17 -29.89 21.08
CA ALA A 35 -11.82 -29.54 21.51
C ALA A 35 -11.38 -28.16 21.00
N PHE A 36 -11.70 -27.82 19.76
CA PHE A 36 -11.35 -26.55 19.12
C PHE A 36 -12.54 -25.59 19.13
N ARG A 37 -13.45 -25.76 18.17
CA ARG A 37 -14.74 -25.06 18.01
C ARG A 37 -15.48 -25.62 16.79
N ALA A 38 -16.77 -25.27 16.66
CA ALA A 38 -17.56 -25.60 15.48
C ALA A 38 -16.88 -25.19 14.15
N GLY A 39 -16.96 -26.07 13.15
CA GLY A 39 -16.26 -25.94 11.86
C GLY A 39 -14.90 -26.65 11.79
N SER A 40 -14.40 -27.23 12.88
CA SER A 40 -13.24 -28.12 12.88
C SER A 40 -13.69 -29.56 12.57
N THR A 41 -12.95 -30.25 11.71
CA THR A 41 -13.27 -31.61 11.22
C THR A 41 -12.10 -32.54 11.46
N CYS A 42 -12.34 -33.85 11.53
CA CYS A 42 -11.28 -34.85 11.61
C CYS A 42 -10.79 -35.20 10.19
N ASP A 43 -9.55 -34.85 9.84
CA ASP A 43 -8.99 -35.16 8.53
C ASP A 43 -8.80 -36.68 8.38
N PRO A 44 -9.43 -37.34 7.38
CA PRO A 44 -9.37 -38.80 7.23
C PRO A 44 -8.01 -39.32 6.73
N SER A 45 -7.10 -38.44 6.29
CA SER A 45 -5.76 -38.79 5.80
C SER A 45 -4.70 -38.76 6.90
N THR A 46 -4.80 -37.83 7.86
CA THR A 46 -3.88 -37.71 9.00
C THR A 46 -4.45 -38.24 10.32
N SER A 47 -5.79 -38.35 10.43
CA SER A 47 -6.53 -38.57 11.69
C SER A 47 -6.29 -37.47 12.73
N THR A 48 -6.22 -36.21 12.28
CA THR A 48 -6.03 -35.01 13.15
C THR A 48 -7.06 -33.93 12.87
N CYS A 49 -7.36 -33.10 13.87
CA CYS A 49 -8.35 -32.02 13.77
C CYS A 49 -7.85 -30.85 12.89
N THR A 50 -8.69 -30.44 11.94
CA THR A 50 -8.43 -29.32 11.03
C THR A 50 -8.62 -27.96 11.69
N ASN A 51 -8.01 -26.93 11.11
CA ASN A 51 -8.13 -25.54 11.57
C ASN A 51 -9.53 -24.97 11.24
N PRO A 52 -10.38 -24.66 12.24
CA PRO A 52 -11.71 -24.09 11.99
C PRO A 52 -11.65 -22.65 11.44
N LEU A 53 -10.53 -21.93 11.65
CA LEU A 53 -10.36 -20.53 11.28
C LEU A 53 -9.88 -20.35 9.84
N ARG A 54 -9.61 -21.44 9.10
CA ARG A 54 -9.14 -21.46 7.70
C ARG A 54 -10.00 -20.65 6.72
N SER A 55 -11.27 -20.39 7.04
CA SER A 55 -12.20 -19.57 6.23
C SER A 55 -12.40 -18.12 6.70
N GLY A 56 -11.60 -17.69 7.68
CA GLY A 56 -11.63 -16.37 8.30
C GLY A 56 -11.73 -16.44 9.83
N CYS A 57 -10.83 -15.74 10.51
CA CYS A 57 -10.86 -15.50 11.94
C CYS A 57 -12.08 -14.65 12.34
N LEU A 58 -12.21 -13.45 11.77
CA LEU A 58 -13.27 -12.51 12.13
C LEU A 58 -14.63 -13.09 11.78
N ARG A 59 -14.72 -13.79 10.64
CA ARG A 59 -15.90 -14.55 10.22
C ARG A 59 -16.32 -15.66 11.19
N SER A 60 -15.40 -16.11 12.04
CA SER A 60 -15.62 -17.14 13.04
C SER A 60 -15.91 -16.56 14.43
N TYR A 61 -15.48 -15.34 14.74
CA TYR A 61 -15.49 -14.78 16.09
C TYR A 61 -16.29 -13.47 16.26
N HIS A 62 -16.38 -12.62 15.23
CA HIS A 62 -17.09 -11.34 15.28
C HIS A 62 -18.53 -11.52 14.73
N PRO A 63 -19.59 -11.22 15.49
CA PRO A 63 -20.96 -11.60 15.16
C PRO A 63 -21.49 -10.96 13.87
N ASP A 64 -21.11 -9.71 13.60
CA ASP A 64 -21.57 -8.97 12.42
C ASP A 64 -20.67 -9.19 11.18
N TRP A 65 -19.58 -9.95 11.30
CA TRP A 65 -18.62 -10.13 10.21
C TRP A 65 -18.92 -11.39 9.38
N THR A 66 -19.40 -11.20 8.15
CA THR A 66 -19.79 -12.31 7.26
C THR A 66 -18.76 -12.62 6.16
N ARG A 67 -17.84 -11.68 5.89
CA ARG A 67 -16.84 -11.76 4.81
C ARG A 67 -15.79 -12.83 5.08
N ARG A 68 -15.41 -13.58 4.04
CA ARG A 68 -14.26 -14.51 4.05
C ARG A 68 -12.98 -13.74 3.74
N ARG A 69 -11.83 -14.32 4.11
CA ARG A 69 -10.51 -13.86 3.68
C ARG A 69 -10.32 -13.94 2.16
N VAL A 70 -9.45 -13.10 1.63
CA VAL A 70 -8.89 -13.24 0.28
C VAL A 70 -7.81 -14.33 0.25
N CYS A 71 -7.76 -15.10 -0.86
CA CYS A 71 -6.79 -16.17 -1.05
C CYS A 71 -5.35 -15.62 -1.30
N HIS A 72 -4.34 -16.37 -0.89
CA HIS A 72 -2.91 -16.07 -1.04
C HIS A 72 -2.13 -17.22 -1.69
N SER A 73 -0.88 -17.01 -2.14
CA SER A 73 -0.15 -18.01 -2.96
C SER A 73 0.11 -19.36 -2.29
N ASP A 74 0.06 -19.43 -0.96
CA ASP A 74 0.26 -20.67 -0.20
C ASP A 74 -1.05 -21.45 0.06
N ASP A 75 -2.20 -20.95 -0.40
CA ASP A 75 -3.47 -21.69 -0.31
C ASP A 75 -3.46 -22.96 -1.17
N PRO A 76 -4.10 -24.06 -0.71
CA PRO A 76 -4.18 -25.29 -1.50
C PRO A 76 -4.99 -25.07 -2.79
N PRO A 77 -4.66 -25.79 -3.89
CA PRO A 77 -5.28 -25.63 -5.20
C PRO A 77 -6.73 -26.17 -5.22
N GLY A 78 -7.64 -25.40 -4.65
CA GLY A 78 -9.04 -25.76 -4.39
C GLY A 78 -9.74 -24.84 -3.38
N ALA A 79 -8.99 -24.14 -2.51
CA ALA A 79 -9.52 -23.34 -1.38
C ALA A 79 -10.65 -22.36 -1.76
N ALA A 80 -10.51 -21.67 -2.89
CA ALA A 80 -11.54 -20.74 -3.41
C ALA A 80 -12.84 -21.45 -3.83
N SER A 81 -12.74 -22.63 -4.46
CA SER A 81 -13.89 -23.44 -4.90
C SER A 81 -14.55 -24.23 -3.77
N GLU A 82 -13.78 -24.61 -2.75
CA GLU A 82 -14.28 -25.24 -1.52
C GLU A 82 -14.90 -24.19 -0.57
N GLY A 83 -14.60 -22.91 -0.80
CA GLY A 83 -15.19 -21.79 -0.08
C GLY A 83 -14.51 -21.49 1.26
N GLU A 84 -13.20 -21.72 1.33
CA GLU A 84 -12.37 -21.26 2.44
C GLU A 84 -12.11 -19.75 2.27
N CYS A 85 -11.54 -19.37 1.14
CA CYS A 85 -11.22 -17.99 0.78
C CYS A 85 -12.01 -17.51 -0.44
N VAL A 86 -11.87 -16.23 -0.78
CA VAL A 86 -12.39 -15.59 -2.00
C VAL A 86 -11.19 -15.20 -2.87
N PRO A 87 -11.21 -15.42 -4.21
CA PRO A 87 -10.11 -14.99 -5.06
C PRO A 87 -9.92 -13.47 -4.98
N PRO A 88 -8.69 -12.94 -5.15
CA PRO A 88 -8.45 -11.49 -5.17
C PRO A 88 -9.34 -10.78 -6.19
N ASP A 89 -9.81 -9.57 -5.85
CA ASP A 89 -10.62 -8.75 -6.76
C ASP A 89 -9.78 -8.38 -7.99
N ALA A 90 -10.15 -8.90 -9.16
CA ALA A 90 -9.40 -8.73 -10.40
C ALA A 90 -9.51 -7.32 -11.03
N ASP A 91 -10.48 -6.51 -10.60
CA ASP A 91 -10.59 -5.10 -10.98
C ASP A 91 -9.69 -4.23 -10.08
N LEU A 92 -9.33 -4.67 -8.87
CA LEU A 92 -8.34 -4.00 -7.99
C LEU A 92 -6.90 -4.51 -8.20
N ASP A 93 -6.71 -5.83 -8.24
CA ASP A 93 -5.44 -6.58 -8.37
C ASP A 93 -4.35 -6.13 -7.37
N TYR A 94 -4.66 -6.22 -6.07
CA TYR A 94 -3.70 -5.89 -5.02
C TYR A 94 -2.55 -6.91 -4.96
N PRO A 95 -1.27 -6.46 -4.96
CA PRO A 95 -0.12 -7.36 -4.83
C PRO A 95 -0.12 -8.08 -3.47
N GLU A 96 0.42 -9.29 -3.46
CA GLU A 96 0.53 -10.11 -2.26
C GLU A 96 1.59 -9.58 -1.30
N VAL A 97 1.18 -9.22 -0.09
CA VAL A 97 2.09 -8.85 0.99
C VAL A 97 2.64 -10.13 1.63
N ARG A 98 3.96 -10.17 1.83
CA ARG A 98 4.65 -11.28 2.52
C ARG A 98 5.29 -10.81 3.81
N ILE A 99 4.99 -11.51 4.88
CA ILE A 99 5.35 -11.14 6.25
C ILE A 99 6.32 -12.19 6.77
N HIS A 100 7.58 -11.84 7.01
CA HIS A 100 8.53 -12.78 7.62
C HIS A 100 8.35 -12.82 9.14
N ALA A 101 7.96 -13.99 9.64
CA ALA A 101 7.83 -14.25 11.06
C ALA A 101 9.19 -14.68 11.64
N GLN A 102 9.65 -13.99 12.69
CA GLN A 102 10.81 -14.42 13.46
C GLN A 102 10.45 -15.64 14.31
N ASN A 103 11.45 -16.42 14.73
CA ASN A 103 11.25 -17.67 15.49
C ASN A 103 10.92 -17.50 16.99
N TRP A 104 10.04 -16.57 17.34
CA TRP A 104 9.54 -16.37 18.71
C TRP A 104 8.10 -15.81 18.75
N GLU A 105 7.39 -16.02 19.86
CA GLU A 105 5.93 -16.01 19.94
C GLU A 105 5.28 -14.64 19.67
N SER A 106 5.84 -13.55 20.19
CA SER A 106 5.34 -12.20 19.92
C SER A 106 5.44 -11.82 18.43
N SER A 107 6.49 -12.29 17.74
CA SER A 107 6.61 -12.13 16.29
C SER A 107 5.59 -12.97 15.53
N PHE A 108 5.22 -14.16 16.02
CA PHE A 108 4.13 -14.95 15.44
C PHE A 108 2.79 -14.20 15.58
N PHE A 109 2.50 -13.68 16.77
CA PHE A 109 1.22 -13.00 17.04
C PHE A 109 1.06 -11.69 16.27
N SER A 110 2.12 -10.87 16.17
CA SER A 110 2.12 -9.67 15.32
C SER A 110 2.01 -10.00 13.83
N THR A 111 2.63 -11.08 13.36
CA THR A 111 2.50 -11.57 11.98
C THR A 111 1.06 -12.00 11.67
N TRP A 112 0.44 -12.80 12.54
CA TRP A 112 -0.94 -13.28 12.34
C TRP A 112 -1.98 -12.15 12.46
N ALA A 113 -1.81 -11.21 13.39
CA ALA A 113 -2.66 -10.02 13.47
C ALA A 113 -2.62 -9.18 12.18
N LEU A 114 -1.42 -8.97 11.61
CA LEU A 114 -1.26 -8.34 10.29
C LEU A 114 -1.88 -9.18 9.16
N GLN A 115 -1.72 -10.50 9.17
CA GLN A 115 -2.29 -11.39 8.14
C GLN A 115 -3.82 -11.33 8.13
N ILE A 116 -4.46 -11.31 9.31
CA ILE A 116 -5.91 -11.15 9.46
C ILE A 116 -6.38 -9.76 8.98
N LEU A 117 -5.71 -8.68 9.41
CA LEU A 117 -6.02 -7.31 8.99
C LEU A 117 -5.94 -7.16 7.45
N LEU A 118 -4.87 -7.68 6.84
CA LEU A 118 -4.68 -7.59 5.39
C LEU A 118 -5.69 -8.46 4.62
N SER A 119 -5.81 -9.74 4.95
CA SER A 119 -6.55 -10.70 4.12
C SER A 119 -8.05 -10.75 4.37
N GLU A 120 -8.53 -10.50 5.59
CA GLU A 120 -9.98 -10.43 5.87
C GLU A 120 -10.53 -9.01 5.71
N VAL A 121 -9.90 -8.02 6.35
CA VAL A 121 -10.48 -6.67 6.45
C VAL A 121 -10.21 -5.83 5.20
N LEU A 122 -8.97 -5.87 4.68
CA LEU A 122 -8.51 -5.00 3.59
C LEU A 122 -8.54 -5.64 2.20
N GLY A 123 -8.79 -6.96 2.11
CA GLY A 123 -8.82 -7.69 0.84
C GLY A 123 -7.46 -7.86 0.16
N VAL A 124 -6.35 -7.66 0.90
CA VAL A 124 -4.98 -7.80 0.40
C VAL A 124 -4.49 -9.23 0.65
N PRO A 125 -4.04 -9.98 -0.37
CA PRO A 125 -3.46 -11.30 -0.18
C PRO A 125 -2.25 -11.21 0.77
N ALA A 126 -2.21 -12.04 1.81
CA ALA A 126 -1.19 -11.95 2.85
C ALA A 126 -0.64 -13.33 3.25
N THR A 127 0.67 -13.51 3.05
CA THR A 127 1.38 -14.80 3.20
C THR A 127 2.46 -14.71 4.27
N VAL A 128 2.63 -15.77 5.07
CA VAL A 128 3.70 -15.87 6.07
C VAL A 128 4.96 -16.50 5.47
N GLU A 129 6.11 -15.87 5.67
CA GLU A 129 7.42 -16.39 5.30
C GLU A 129 8.19 -16.83 6.54
N THR A 130 8.56 -18.11 6.62
CA THR A 130 9.28 -18.66 7.78
C THR A 130 10.80 -18.68 7.58
N GLY A 131 11.28 -18.41 6.37
CA GLY A 131 12.71 -18.49 6.07
C GLY A 131 13.26 -19.94 6.01
N SER A 132 12.39 -20.95 6.06
CA SER A 132 12.74 -22.37 5.96
C SER A 132 11.69 -23.15 5.14
N PRO A 133 12.10 -23.96 4.15
CA PRO A 133 11.15 -24.71 3.31
C PRO A 133 10.39 -25.81 4.08
N ASP A 134 10.94 -26.25 5.22
CA ASP A 134 10.36 -27.29 6.06
C ASP A 134 9.47 -26.75 7.19
N ALA A 135 9.20 -25.43 7.25
CA ALA A 135 8.41 -24.81 8.31
C ALA A 135 7.25 -23.97 7.74
N THR A 136 6.02 -24.31 8.14
CA THR A 136 4.83 -23.47 7.93
C THR A 136 4.44 -22.79 9.24
N LEU A 137 4.00 -21.54 9.13
CA LEU A 137 3.42 -20.75 10.22
C LEU A 137 2.28 -19.87 9.67
N ASP A 138 1.59 -20.32 8.63
CA ASP A 138 0.39 -19.63 8.13
C ASP A 138 -0.73 -19.71 9.18
N PHE A 139 -1.37 -18.58 9.49
CA PHE A 139 -2.52 -18.57 10.40
C PHE A 139 -3.66 -19.45 9.88
N TYR A 140 -3.87 -19.50 8.56
CA TYR A 140 -4.97 -20.22 7.92
C TYR A 140 -4.68 -21.68 7.58
N ASP A 141 -3.46 -22.18 7.85
CA ASP A 141 -3.02 -23.56 7.62
C ASP A 141 -4.08 -24.58 8.08
N GLY A 142 -4.57 -25.40 7.15
CA GLY A 142 -5.68 -26.31 7.39
C GLY A 142 -5.39 -27.42 8.40
N GLY A 143 -4.12 -27.75 8.64
CA GLY A 143 -3.66 -28.78 9.58
C GLY A 143 -3.24 -28.23 10.96
N ASN A 144 -3.44 -26.93 11.22
CA ASN A 144 -2.94 -26.22 12.40
C ASN A 144 -1.40 -26.25 12.55
N ALA A 145 -0.64 -26.52 11.49
CA ALA A 145 0.80 -26.75 11.59
C ALA A 145 1.56 -25.51 12.10
N PHE A 146 2.60 -25.73 12.92
CA PHE A 146 3.31 -24.68 13.65
C PHE A 146 4.82 -24.97 13.66
N GLY A 147 5.55 -24.30 12.77
CA GLY A 147 6.98 -24.49 12.57
C GLY A 147 7.78 -23.24 12.93
N TYR A 148 8.74 -23.37 13.85
CA TYR A 148 9.75 -22.35 14.09
C TYR A 148 10.65 -22.21 12.86
N GLY A 149 10.60 -21.04 12.23
CA GLY A 149 11.41 -20.68 11.08
C GLY A 149 12.87 -20.35 11.42
N THR A 150 13.54 -19.69 10.48
CA THR A 150 14.76 -18.94 10.78
C THR A 150 14.41 -17.63 11.51
N SER A 151 15.43 -16.82 11.82
CA SER A 151 15.22 -15.46 12.33
C SER A 151 16.38 -14.58 11.89
N LYS A 152 16.16 -13.26 11.88
CA LYS A 152 17.07 -12.26 11.32
C LYS A 152 17.33 -12.46 9.82
N ASP A 153 16.39 -13.04 9.07
CA ASP A 153 16.49 -13.22 7.61
C ASP A 153 16.16 -11.91 6.87
N PHE A 154 16.95 -10.87 7.16
CA PHE A 154 16.85 -9.55 6.54
C PHE A 154 17.13 -9.61 5.02
N GLU A 155 17.83 -10.65 4.56
CA GLU A 155 18.07 -10.89 3.13
C GLU A 155 16.77 -11.14 2.36
N SER A 156 15.73 -11.68 3.01
CA SER A 156 14.40 -11.84 2.39
C SER A 156 13.78 -10.51 1.93
N LEU A 157 14.13 -9.37 2.57
CA LEU A 157 13.72 -8.02 2.17
C LEU A 157 14.51 -7.55 0.92
N ARG A 158 15.81 -7.89 0.85
CA ARG A 158 16.64 -7.61 -0.34
C ARG A 158 16.16 -8.42 -1.55
N ARG A 159 15.77 -9.68 -1.36
CA ARG A 159 15.19 -10.52 -2.43
C ARG A 159 13.80 -10.07 -2.90
N ALA A 160 13.03 -9.34 -2.08
CA ALA A 160 11.80 -8.69 -2.54
C ALA A 160 12.11 -7.47 -3.43
N ARG A 161 13.07 -6.63 -3.04
CA ARG A 161 13.57 -5.53 -3.91
C ARG A 161 14.08 -6.06 -5.25
N ASP A 162 14.83 -7.17 -5.21
CA ASP A 162 15.50 -7.77 -6.37
C ASP A 162 14.66 -8.86 -7.07
N ALA A 163 13.33 -8.89 -6.85
CA ALA A 163 12.44 -9.89 -7.41
C ALA A 163 12.31 -9.77 -8.95
N PRO A 164 12.28 -10.90 -9.72
CA PRO A 164 12.21 -10.89 -11.18
C PRO A 164 11.03 -10.12 -11.81
N VAL A 165 9.90 -10.08 -11.10
CA VAL A 165 8.82 -9.10 -11.33
C VAL A 165 8.87 -8.16 -10.13
N ALA A 166 8.90 -6.84 -10.37
CA ALA A 166 9.23 -5.84 -9.36
C ALA A 166 8.42 -6.01 -8.07
N GLY A 167 9.09 -6.39 -6.98
CA GLY A 167 8.49 -6.66 -5.67
C GLY A 167 7.77 -8.00 -5.51
N ASP A 168 7.37 -8.68 -6.59
CA ASP A 168 6.50 -9.86 -6.49
C ASP A 168 7.25 -11.11 -6.01
N CYS A 169 7.27 -11.31 -4.70
CA CYS A 169 7.81 -12.49 -4.03
C CYS A 169 7.23 -13.83 -4.51
N ARG A 170 6.08 -13.87 -5.20
CA ARG A 170 5.54 -15.11 -5.80
C ARG A 170 6.43 -15.63 -6.93
N THR A 171 7.31 -14.80 -7.48
CA THR A 171 8.30 -15.17 -8.50
C THR A 171 9.61 -15.74 -7.94
N VAL A 172 9.80 -15.73 -6.61
CA VAL A 172 11.03 -16.24 -5.95
C VAL A 172 10.88 -17.74 -5.62
N PRO A 173 11.89 -18.61 -5.86
CA PRO A 173 11.74 -20.06 -5.71
C PRO A 173 11.50 -20.55 -4.26
N ARG A 174 10.29 -21.05 -3.98
CA ARG A 174 9.90 -21.59 -2.65
C ARG A 174 10.10 -23.09 -2.45
N THR A 175 10.56 -23.84 -3.44
CA THR A 175 10.78 -25.29 -3.32
C THR A 175 12.20 -25.68 -3.72
N ALA A 176 12.85 -26.55 -2.94
CA ALA A 176 14.11 -27.17 -3.31
C ALA A 176 13.89 -28.21 -4.42
N GLY A 177 14.00 -27.77 -5.68
CA GLY A 177 13.67 -28.57 -6.86
C GLY A 177 14.63 -28.34 -8.03
N GLY A 178 14.57 -29.22 -9.03
CA GLY A 178 15.23 -28.98 -10.31
C GLY A 178 14.34 -28.10 -11.19
N GLY A 179 14.87 -26.96 -11.64
CA GLY A 179 14.21 -26.12 -12.63
C GLY A 179 14.15 -26.78 -14.02
N PRO A 180 13.44 -26.18 -15.00
CA PRO A 180 13.23 -26.77 -16.32
C PRO A 180 14.52 -27.17 -17.05
N ASP A 181 15.62 -26.43 -16.84
CA ASP A 181 16.93 -26.67 -17.45
C ASP A 181 17.81 -27.67 -16.67
N GLY A 182 17.26 -28.35 -15.64
CA GLY A 182 17.97 -29.33 -14.82
C GLY A 182 18.91 -28.75 -13.75
N GLY A 183 18.98 -27.43 -13.61
CA GLY A 183 19.66 -26.76 -12.49
C GLY A 183 18.86 -26.85 -11.20
N VAL A 184 19.52 -27.14 -10.07
CA VAL A 184 18.86 -27.15 -8.75
C VAL A 184 18.59 -25.71 -8.30
N THR A 185 17.34 -25.30 -8.30
CA THR A 185 16.90 -24.07 -7.63
C THR A 185 16.75 -24.37 -6.14
N SER A 186 17.70 -23.89 -5.34
CA SER A 186 17.58 -23.86 -3.89
C SER A 186 16.44 -22.93 -3.48
N TYR A 187 15.70 -23.30 -2.43
CA TYR A 187 14.76 -22.42 -1.74
C TYR A 187 15.39 -21.05 -1.44
N GLN A 188 14.63 -19.97 -1.66
CA GLN A 188 14.97 -18.61 -1.29
C GLN A 188 13.76 -17.96 -0.62
N SER A 189 13.97 -17.41 0.58
CA SER A 189 12.95 -16.64 1.29
C SER A 189 12.72 -15.27 0.66
N CYS A 190 11.48 -14.77 0.70
CA CYS A 190 11.15 -13.43 0.20
C CYS A 190 10.05 -12.80 1.05
N SER A 191 10.31 -11.61 1.58
CA SER A 191 9.35 -10.89 2.43
C SER A 191 9.39 -9.38 2.17
N HIS A 192 8.28 -8.72 2.49
CA HIS A 192 8.09 -7.28 2.40
C HIS A 192 8.20 -6.60 3.76
N VAL A 193 7.93 -7.35 4.84
CA VAL A 193 7.76 -6.85 6.20
C VAL A 193 8.34 -7.86 7.19
N ILE A 194 9.10 -7.38 8.16
CA ILE A 194 9.42 -8.10 9.40
C ILE A 194 8.73 -7.35 10.55
N PRO A 195 7.62 -7.86 11.11
CA PRO A 195 6.82 -7.11 12.09
C PRO A 195 7.53 -6.83 13.40
N GLU A 196 8.52 -7.65 13.78
CA GLU A 196 9.18 -7.54 15.07
C GLU A 196 10.69 -7.76 14.96
N VAL A 197 11.46 -6.77 15.43
CA VAL A 197 12.91 -6.75 15.42
C VAL A 197 13.39 -6.05 16.69
N TRP A 198 14.34 -6.67 17.40
CA TRP A 198 14.94 -6.09 18.60
C TRP A 198 16.01 -5.05 18.23
N HIS A 199 16.21 -4.01 19.05
CA HIS A 199 17.14 -2.93 18.70
C HIS A 199 18.57 -3.43 18.47
N GLY A 200 19.04 -4.41 19.25
CA GLY A 200 20.35 -5.07 19.08
C GLY A 200 20.46 -5.97 17.84
N GLN A 201 19.45 -6.02 16.98
CA GLN A 201 19.45 -6.68 15.66
C GLN A 201 19.41 -5.65 14.51
N LEU A 202 19.17 -4.37 14.80
CA LEU A 202 19.00 -3.32 13.79
C LEU A 202 20.30 -2.70 13.29
N GLU A 203 21.44 -2.98 13.91
CA GLU A 203 22.72 -2.37 13.49
C GLU A 203 23.12 -2.80 12.08
N ASP A 204 22.96 -4.07 11.73
CA ASP A 204 23.18 -4.55 10.36
C ASP A 204 22.16 -3.94 9.38
N VAL A 205 20.89 -3.82 9.79
CA VAL A 205 19.81 -3.20 9.00
C VAL A 205 20.10 -1.72 8.71
N ARG A 206 20.59 -0.97 9.70
CA ARG A 206 20.93 0.47 9.60
C ARG A 206 22.23 0.72 8.84
N ARG A 207 23.21 -0.17 8.99
CA ARG A 207 24.52 -0.05 8.35
C ARG A 207 24.44 -0.38 6.85
N ASP A 208 23.69 -1.41 6.49
CA ASP A 208 23.70 -1.98 5.14
C ASP A 208 22.36 -1.69 4.42
N LEU A 209 21.28 -2.37 4.80
CA LEU A 209 19.99 -2.34 4.07
C LEU A 209 19.38 -0.94 3.93
N LEU A 210 19.43 -0.13 4.98
CA LEU A 210 18.89 1.23 4.99
C LEU A 210 19.72 2.18 4.11
N ARG A 211 21.04 1.95 3.98
CA ARG A 211 21.92 2.73 3.10
C ARG A 211 21.79 2.32 1.63
N GLU A 212 21.50 1.05 1.39
CA GLU A 212 21.15 0.50 0.06
C GLU A 212 19.73 0.85 -0.40
N GLY A 213 18.92 1.48 0.45
CA GLY A 213 17.50 1.75 0.16
C GLY A 213 16.63 0.51 0.02
N VAL A 214 17.05 -0.64 0.57
CA VAL A 214 16.24 -1.88 0.63
C VAL A 214 15.05 -1.69 1.56
N VAL A 215 15.26 -0.98 2.67
CA VAL A 215 14.28 -0.81 3.75
C VAL A 215 14.09 0.66 4.07
N GLU A 216 12.93 0.96 4.65
CA GLU A 216 12.65 2.25 5.28
C GLU A 216 13.27 2.33 6.68
N PRO A 217 13.37 3.54 7.27
CA PRO A 217 13.75 3.69 8.68
C PRO A 217 12.86 2.81 9.57
N PRO A 218 13.42 1.94 10.43
CA PRO A 218 12.64 1.06 11.31
C PRO A 218 11.66 1.86 12.18
N GLN A 219 10.45 1.34 12.31
CA GLN A 219 9.30 2.02 12.94
C GLN A 219 8.91 1.30 14.23
N ALA A 220 8.30 1.99 15.20
CA ALA A 220 7.82 1.36 16.42
C ALA A 220 6.64 0.40 16.16
N LEU A 221 6.67 -0.79 16.77
CA LEU A 221 5.56 -1.74 16.83
C LEU A 221 4.53 -1.36 17.92
N GLY A 222 4.90 -0.51 18.88
CA GLY A 222 4.09 -0.14 20.05
C GLY A 222 4.44 -0.93 21.33
N VAL A 223 4.92 -2.17 21.18
CA VAL A 223 5.41 -2.98 22.31
C VAL A 223 6.74 -2.44 22.84
N LEU A 224 6.85 -2.28 24.15
CA LEU A 224 8.12 -2.10 24.88
C LEU A 224 8.64 -3.46 25.36
N ALA A 225 9.92 -3.74 25.15
CA ALA A 225 10.57 -4.96 25.61
C ALA A 225 11.93 -4.66 26.28
N GLN A 226 12.38 -5.56 27.15
CA GLN A 226 13.61 -5.37 27.94
C GLN A 226 14.29 -6.70 28.25
N GLY A 227 15.61 -6.75 28.11
CA GLY A 227 16.46 -7.80 28.68
C GLY A 227 16.82 -7.48 30.13
N LEU A 228 16.55 -8.40 31.06
CA LEU A 228 16.74 -8.20 32.50
C LEU A 228 17.25 -9.46 33.20
N TRP A 229 17.91 -9.31 34.35
CA TRP A 229 18.18 -10.42 35.26
C TRP A 229 16.96 -10.70 36.12
N PHE A 230 16.64 -11.97 36.32
CA PHE A 230 15.52 -12.43 37.12
C PHE A 230 15.93 -13.56 38.08
N VAL A 231 15.22 -13.63 39.21
CA VAL A 231 15.19 -14.78 40.13
C VAL A 231 13.75 -15.23 40.37
N PRO A 232 13.48 -16.52 40.67
CA PRO A 232 12.16 -16.96 41.08
C PRO A 232 11.70 -16.23 42.35
N ARG A 233 10.41 -15.91 42.45
CA ARG A 233 9.86 -15.13 43.57
C ARG A 233 10.18 -15.66 44.96
N PHE A 234 10.11 -16.97 45.19
CA PHE A 234 10.55 -17.58 46.45
C PHE A 234 12.02 -17.28 46.82
N THR A 235 12.88 -16.93 45.86
CA THR A 235 14.28 -16.52 46.11
C THR A 235 14.33 -15.11 46.68
N GLY A 236 13.60 -14.17 46.08
CA GLY A 236 13.49 -12.79 46.57
C GLY A 236 12.76 -12.66 47.91
N GLU A 237 11.79 -13.55 48.17
CA GLU A 237 11.09 -13.64 49.46
C GLU A 237 11.98 -14.22 50.57
N ARG A 238 12.98 -15.07 50.24
CA ARG A 238 13.98 -15.59 51.19
C ARG A 238 15.09 -14.59 51.51
N ASP A 239 15.61 -13.89 50.50
CA ASP A 239 16.60 -12.82 50.68
C ASP A 239 16.38 -11.70 49.66
N GLN A 240 15.70 -10.64 50.11
CA GLN A 240 15.43 -9.44 49.31
C GLN A 240 16.71 -8.75 48.82
N THR A 241 17.87 -8.98 49.46
CA THR A 241 19.15 -8.38 49.01
C THR A 241 19.68 -9.04 47.73
N LEU A 242 19.14 -10.19 47.30
CA LEU A 242 19.44 -10.79 46.00
C LEU A 242 18.73 -10.06 44.84
N LEU A 243 17.69 -9.27 45.12
CA LEU A 243 16.95 -8.48 44.13
C LEU A 243 17.65 -7.16 43.72
N ASN A 244 18.88 -6.93 44.17
CA ASN A 244 19.64 -5.72 43.83
C ASN A 244 21.15 -6.01 43.76
N TYR A 245 21.81 -5.48 42.72
CA TYR A 245 23.26 -5.64 42.52
C TYR A 245 24.11 -5.18 43.71
N LEU A 246 23.65 -4.22 44.52
CA LEU A 246 24.31 -3.80 45.76
C LEU A 246 24.38 -4.90 46.83
N GLY A 247 23.40 -5.81 46.84
CA GLY A 247 23.39 -6.99 47.72
C GLY A 247 24.02 -8.24 47.08
N LEU A 248 24.32 -8.22 45.78
CA LEU A 248 25.09 -9.26 45.09
C LEU A 248 26.61 -8.97 45.06
N ARG A 249 26.99 -7.68 45.09
CA ARG A 249 28.37 -7.25 44.87
C ARG A 249 29.27 -7.22 46.12
N GLY A 250 30.57 -7.30 45.88
CA GLY A 250 31.62 -7.11 46.88
C GLY A 250 31.96 -8.38 47.65
N GLU A 251 33.23 -8.50 48.05
CA GLU A 251 33.77 -9.60 48.87
C GLU A 251 32.89 -9.99 50.08
N LYS A 252 32.19 -9.03 50.71
CA LYS A 252 31.25 -9.28 51.82
C LYS A 252 30.05 -10.15 51.42
N ASN A 253 29.55 -10.01 50.20
CA ASN A 253 28.44 -10.80 49.66
C ASN A 253 28.91 -12.07 48.93
N ARG A 254 30.20 -12.20 48.57
CA ARG A 254 30.76 -13.33 47.80
C ARG A 254 30.30 -14.69 48.33
N ARG A 255 30.40 -14.92 49.64
CA ARG A 255 29.96 -16.18 50.26
C ARG A 255 28.46 -16.41 50.10
N LYS A 256 27.64 -15.41 50.43
CA LYS A 256 26.17 -15.46 50.33
C LYS A 256 25.72 -15.79 48.89
N VAL A 257 26.32 -15.16 47.89
CA VAL A 257 26.02 -15.39 46.47
C VAL A 257 26.46 -16.80 46.02
N ALA A 258 27.63 -17.26 46.46
CA ALA A 258 28.14 -18.59 46.13
C ALA A 258 27.39 -19.74 46.83
N GLU A 259 26.83 -19.51 48.02
CA GLU A 259 26.00 -20.46 48.75
C GLU A 259 24.53 -20.42 48.28
N ALA A 260 24.03 -19.25 47.83
CA ALA A 260 22.67 -19.10 47.33
C ALA A 260 22.46 -19.71 45.93
N PHE A 261 23.35 -19.44 44.97
CA PHE A 261 23.19 -19.85 43.57
C PHE A 261 24.04 -21.08 43.26
N LEU A 262 23.44 -22.25 43.48
CA LEU A 262 24.02 -23.57 43.19
C LEU A 262 23.92 -23.88 41.69
N ARG A 263 24.75 -24.80 41.19
CA ARG A 263 24.84 -25.08 39.74
C ARG A 263 23.77 -26.09 39.30
N PRO A 264 22.96 -25.80 38.27
CA PRO A 264 22.04 -26.76 37.69
C PRO A 264 22.81 -27.95 37.11
N THR A 265 22.24 -29.13 37.26
CA THR A 265 22.88 -30.41 36.90
C THR A 265 22.06 -31.06 35.79
N THR A 266 22.72 -31.49 34.72
CA THR A 266 22.03 -32.26 33.67
C THR A 266 21.59 -33.62 34.23
N TRP A 267 20.56 -34.24 33.63
CA TRP A 267 20.12 -35.58 34.03
C TRP A 267 21.26 -36.61 33.93
N GLY A 268 22.08 -36.52 32.88
CA GLY A 268 23.27 -37.36 32.72
C GLY A 268 24.30 -37.15 33.83
N ASP A 269 24.63 -35.91 34.17
CA ASP A 269 25.56 -35.59 35.26
C ASP A 269 25.03 -36.02 36.63
N TYR A 270 23.72 -35.84 36.87
CA TYR A 270 23.07 -36.24 38.12
C TYR A 270 23.21 -37.74 38.34
N CYS A 271 22.87 -38.54 37.33
CA CYS A 271 23.04 -40.00 37.39
C CYS A 271 24.52 -40.40 37.49
N ALA A 272 25.43 -39.72 36.80
CA ALA A 272 26.85 -40.06 36.81
C ALA A 272 27.60 -39.68 38.11
N SER A 273 27.10 -38.71 38.87
CA SER A 273 27.90 -38.08 39.95
C SER A 273 27.14 -37.58 41.18
N VAL A 274 25.83 -37.84 41.30
CA VAL A 274 25.02 -37.49 42.48
C VAL A 274 24.13 -38.66 42.94
N SER A 275 23.43 -39.33 42.02
CA SER A 275 22.57 -40.48 42.35
C SER A 275 23.39 -41.67 42.87
N PRO A 276 23.16 -42.19 44.09
CA PRO A 276 23.93 -43.31 44.64
C PRO A 276 23.80 -44.62 43.86
N GLY A 277 22.70 -44.77 43.10
CA GLY A 277 22.41 -45.94 42.26
C GLY A 277 22.56 -45.69 40.76
N GLY A 278 23.12 -44.54 40.34
CA GLY A 278 23.22 -44.18 38.92
C GLY A 278 21.86 -44.00 38.23
N CYS A 279 20.84 -43.56 38.97
CA CYS A 279 19.43 -43.52 38.58
C CYS A 279 18.82 -44.88 38.17
N ALA A 280 19.46 -46.02 38.48
CA ALA A 280 18.95 -47.35 38.13
C ALA A 280 17.65 -47.74 38.86
N THR A 281 17.29 -46.99 39.90
CA THR A 281 16.03 -47.02 40.63
C THR A 281 15.61 -45.59 40.92
N ASP A 282 14.29 -45.33 40.97
CA ASP A 282 13.73 -44.04 41.38
C ASP A 282 14.31 -43.59 42.73
N ASP A 283 14.99 -42.44 42.73
CA ASP A 283 15.57 -41.80 43.91
C ASP A 283 14.81 -40.52 44.34
N GLY A 284 13.65 -40.26 43.74
CA GLY A 284 12.80 -39.08 43.98
C GLY A 284 13.26 -37.82 43.25
N VAL A 285 14.43 -37.85 42.59
CA VAL A 285 14.90 -36.79 41.69
C VAL A 285 14.90 -37.29 40.24
N ALA A 286 15.32 -38.54 40.01
CA ALA A 286 15.29 -39.21 38.71
C ALA A 286 14.59 -40.57 38.82
N ALA A 287 13.49 -40.76 38.09
CA ALA A 287 12.69 -41.99 38.12
C ALA A 287 13.35 -43.18 37.39
N ARG A 288 14.31 -42.90 36.50
CA ARG A 288 15.07 -43.85 35.68
C ARG A 288 16.36 -43.19 35.16
N PRO A 289 17.32 -43.91 34.56
CA PRO A 289 18.41 -43.25 33.83
C PRO A 289 17.89 -42.67 32.49
N PRO A 290 18.58 -41.66 31.92
CA PRO A 290 18.29 -41.14 30.59
C PRO A 290 18.60 -42.21 29.51
N GLY A 291 17.70 -42.36 28.54
CA GLY A 291 17.75 -43.40 27.50
C GLY A 291 18.67 -43.06 26.32
N ASP A 292 18.85 -41.77 26.04
CA ASP A 292 19.72 -41.28 24.95
C ASP A 292 20.53 -40.03 25.37
N ASP A 293 21.38 -39.54 24.47
CA ASP A 293 22.23 -38.36 24.71
C ASP A 293 21.45 -37.02 24.72
N GLY A 294 20.26 -36.98 24.13
CA GLY A 294 19.34 -35.85 24.25
C GLY A 294 18.80 -35.77 25.67
N GLU A 295 18.23 -36.85 26.19
CA GLU A 295 17.76 -36.94 27.58
C GLU A 295 18.87 -36.64 28.60
N LYS A 296 20.10 -37.12 28.38
CA LYS A 296 21.25 -36.79 29.25
C LYS A 296 21.48 -35.28 29.39
N SER A 297 21.24 -34.50 28.33
CA SER A 297 21.51 -33.05 28.30
C SER A 297 20.45 -32.18 28.97
N ARG A 298 19.31 -32.78 29.35
CA ARG A 298 18.15 -32.08 29.94
C ARG A 298 18.43 -31.62 31.37
N MET A 299 17.86 -30.47 31.72
CA MET A 299 17.85 -29.92 33.09
C MET A 299 16.55 -30.25 33.84
N PHE A 300 15.48 -30.61 33.12
CA PHE A 300 14.19 -31.02 33.66
C PHE A 300 13.46 -31.94 32.67
N ALA A 301 12.79 -32.97 33.16
CA ALA A 301 11.87 -33.79 32.39
C ALA A 301 10.68 -34.18 33.27
N GLU A 302 9.48 -33.72 32.91
CA GLU A 302 8.28 -33.92 33.73
C GLU A 302 8.03 -35.42 34.02
N GLY A 303 7.86 -35.76 35.31
CA GLY A 303 7.68 -37.14 35.77
C GLY A 303 8.89 -38.07 35.64
N LEU A 304 10.04 -37.59 35.14
CA LEU A 304 11.23 -38.40 34.85
C LEU A 304 12.51 -37.88 35.52
N TYR A 305 12.72 -36.57 35.53
CA TYR A 305 13.82 -35.88 36.20
C TYR A 305 13.36 -34.50 36.71
N THR A 306 13.29 -34.30 38.02
CA THR A 306 12.80 -33.05 38.63
C THR A 306 13.78 -31.88 38.50
N GLY A 307 14.97 -32.13 37.95
CA GLY A 307 16.10 -31.21 38.01
C GLY A 307 16.82 -31.25 39.36
N HIS A 308 18.08 -30.80 39.38
CA HIS A 308 18.91 -30.79 40.58
C HIS A 308 19.93 -29.65 40.56
N PHE A 309 20.05 -28.91 41.66
CA PHE A 309 20.99 -27.81 41.83
C PHE A 309 22.02 -28.17 42.91
N ARG A 310 23.30 -28.30 42.52
CA ARG A 310 24.36 -28.80 43.41
C ARG A 310 25.42 -27.76 43.74
N ALA A 311 25.93 -27.82 44.97
CA ALA A 311 27.18 -27.16 45.31
C ALA A 311 28.34 -27.89 44.65
N THR A 312 29.20 -27.15 43.96
CA THR A 312 30.46 -27.66 43.42
C THR A 312 31.65 -27.12 44.20
N ASP A 313 32.85 -27.57 43.88
CA ASP A 313 34.10 -27.04 44.44
C ASP A 313 34.22 -25.50 44.22
N ARG A 314 33.59 -24.95 43.18
CA ARG A 314 33.53 -23.50 42.90
C ARG A 314 32.64 -22.73 43.88
N ASN A 315 31.62 -23.35 44.45
CA ASN A 315 30.77 -22.74 45.48
C ASN A 315 31.48 -22.69 46.86
N ASN A 316 32.62 -23.39 47.03
CA ASN A 316 33.27 -23.59 48.33
C ASN A 316 34.12 -22.39 48.80
N CYS A 317 33.48 -21.41 49.43
CA CYS A 317 34.12 -20.23 50.03
C CYS A 317 34.93 -20.47 51.33
N THR A 318 35.15 -21.74 51.71
CA THR A 318 36.10 -22.11 52.76
C THR A 318 37.42 -22.56 52.14
N LYS A 319 37.36 -23.27 51.01
CA LYS A 319 38.52 -23.69 50.20
C LYS A 319 39.04 -22.57 49.30
N TYR A 320 38.15 -21.74 48.76
CA TYR A 320 38.44 -20.68 47.79
C TYR A 320 37.85 -19.32 48.23
N PRO A 321 38.26 -18.76 49.38
CA PRO A 321 37.58 -17.61 50.00
C PRO A 321 37.51 -16.34 49.13
N LYS A 322 38.45 -16.14 48.20
CA LYS A 322 38.50 -14.99 47.28
C LYS A 322 37.96 -15.26 45.87
N THR A 323 37.74 -16.52 45.51
CA THR A 323 37.48 -16.95 44.11
C THR A 323 36.34 -17.94 43.99
N CYS A 324 35.61 -18.20 45.08
CA CYS A 324 34.35 -18.93 45.02
C CYS A 324 33.28 -18.10 44.29
N THR A 325 32.41 -18.79 43.55
CA THR A 325 31.35 -18.20 42.74
C THR A 325 30.06 -19.01 42.81
N GLY A 326 28.94 -18.29 42.83
CA GLY A 326 27.63 -18.84 42.49
C GLY A 326 27.48 -19.02 40.98
N HIS A 327 26.33 -19.56 40.58
CA HIS A 327 25.98 -19.78 39.19
C HIS A 327 25.11 -18.64 38.63
N LEU A 328 25.45 -18.16 37.44
CA LEU A 328 24.56 -17.36 36.59
C LEU A 328 24.44 -18.10 35.26
N ALA A 329 23.23 -18.50 34.91
CA ALA A 329 22.95 -18.95 33.55
C ALA A 329 23.14 -17.77 32.59
N ASP A 330 23.82 -17.96 31.47
CA ASP A 330 24.13 -16.94 30.48
C ASP A 330 23.78 -17.42 29.06
N TYR A 331 23.49 -16.47 28.17
CA TYR A 331 22.99 -16.76 26.84
C TYR A 331 24.04 -17.48 25.95
N PRO A 332 23.60 -18.30 24.98
CA PRO A 332 24.47 -18.88 23.97
C PRO A 332 24.99 -17.82 23.01
N CYS A 333 26.12 -18.07 22.36
CA CYS A 333 26.85 -17.08 21.57
C CYS A 333 26.12 -16.50 20.34
N GLY A 334 24.98 -17.06 19.92
CA GLY A 334 24.13 -16.47 18.87
C GLY A 334 23.27 -15.31 19.35
N TRP A 335 23.24 -15.04 20.66
CA TRP A 335 22.42 -14.03 21.30
C TRP A 335 23.25 -12.97 22.04
N THR A 336 22.66 -11.79 22.19
CA THR A 336 23.30 -10.61 22.76
C THR A 336 23.24 -10.65 24.29
N SER A 337 24.36 -10.97 24.96
CA SER A 337 24.51 -10.88 26.43
C SER A 337 25.53 -9.82 26.85
N PHE A 338 25.30 -9.16 27.98
CA PHE A 338 26.21 -8.21 28.63
C PHE A 338 26.62 -8.66 30.05
N ASN A 339 26.36 -9.93 30.40
CA ASN A 339 26.43 -10.43 31.77
C ASN A 339 27.85 -10.58 32.31
N LEU A 340 28.82 -10.89 31.43
CA LEU A 340 30.24 -10.97 31.79
C LEU A 340 30.84 -9.59 32.17
N PRO A 341 30.66 -8.50 31.40
CA PRO A 341 30.96 -7.14 31.86
C PRO A 341 30.31 -6.77 33.20
N LEU A 342 29.01 -7.07 33.38
CA LEU A 342 28.25 -6.76 34.60
C LEU A 342 28.82 -7.49 35.82
N THR A 343 29.02 -8.81 35.73
CA THR A 343 29.57 -9.61 36.83
C THR A 343 30.99 -9.20 37.19
N HIS A 344 31.83 -8.93 36.19
CA HIS A 344 33.22 -8.48 36.38
C HIS A 344 33.31 -7.09 37.04
N HIS A 345 32.81 -6.04 36.37
CA HIS A 345 33.04 -4.65 36.78
C HIS A 345 32.28 -4.25 38.04
N LEU A 346 31.21 -4.98 38.39
CA LEU A 346 30.49 -4.75 39.64
C LEU A 346 31.11 -5.50 40.83
N ASP A 347 32.04 -6.45 40.62
CA ASP A 347 32.49 -7.46 41.60
C ASP A 347 31.30 -8.28 42.14
N ILE A 348 30.53 -8.90 41.23
CA ILE A 348 29.47 -9.85 41.60
C ILE A 348 30.02 -11.27 41.46
N ALA A 349 29.91 -12.04 42.53
CA ALA A 349 30.50 -13.38 42.63
C ALA A 349 29.69 -14.48 41.90
N LEU A 350 29.29 -14.22 40.66
CA LEU A 350 28.58 -15.16 39.80
C LEU A 350 29.45 -15.54 38.61
N GLU A 351 29.50 -16.82 38.27
CA GLU A 351 30.13 -17.30 37.04
C GLU A 351 29.09 -17.51 35.96
N ASN A 352 29.36 -16.97 34.77
CA ASN A 352 28.51 -17.03 33.59
C ASN A 352 28.73 -18.38 32.88
N GLU A 353 27.79 -19.32 33.00
CA GLU A 353 27.80 -20.61 32.30
C GLU A 353 26.69 -20.62 31.23
N ARG A 354 26.98 -21.11 30.01
CA ARG A 354 26.12 -20.88 28.83
C ARG A 354 25.21 -22.06 28.50
N TYR A 355 23.95 -21.78 28.17
CA TYR A 355 22.89 -22.79 27.95
C TYR A 355 22.10 -22.59 26.65
N THR A 356 21.36 -23.61 26.22
CA THR A 356 20.40 -23.52 25.09
C THR A 356 19.04 -22.95 25.53
N TYR A 357 18.21 -22.48 24.60
CA TYR A 357 16.83 -22.02 24.89
C TYR A 357 16.03 -23.07 25.68
N SER A 358 16.03 -24.32 25.23
CA SER A 358 15.37 -25.43 25.93
C SER A 358 15.87 -25.63 27.37
N GLN A 359 17.19 -25.52 27.60
CA GLN A 359 17.76 -25.60 28.94
C GLN A 359 17.36 -24.42 29.82
N PHE A 360 17.16 -23.21 29.29
CA PHE A 360 16.60 -22.09 30.07
C PHE A 360 15.18 -22.39 30.56
N LEU A 361 14.29 -22.87 29.68
CA LEU A 361 12.92 -23.25 30.07
C LEU A 361 12.95 -24.34 31.15
N GLU A 362 13.77 -25.37 30.93
CA GLU A 362 13.91 -26.50 31.84
C GLU A 362 14.55 -26.11 33.18
N MET A 363 15.52 -25.20 33.22
CA MET A 363 16.12 -24.72 34.47
C MET A 363 15.12 -23.93 35.33
N TRP A 364 14.23 -23.13 34.72
CA TRP A 364 13.19 -22.44 35.49
C TRP A 364 12.12 -23.41 36.00
N ALA A 365 11.75 -24.42 35.21
CA ALA A 365 10.88 -25.52 35.64
C ALA A 365 11.50 -26.34 36.79
N ALA A 366 12.79 -26.67 36.70
CA ALA A 366 13.54 -27.32 37.78
C ALA A 366 13.59 -26.46 39.04
N ALA A 367 13.92 -25.17 38.90
CA ALA A 367 13.96 -24.23 40.04
C ALA A 367 12.59 -24.13 40.72
N ASN A 368 11.49 -24.11 39.95
CA ASN A 368 10.13 -24.19 40.49
C ASN A 368 9.86 -25.52 41.20
N ALA A 369 10.20 -26.66 40.59
CA ALA A 369 9.93 -28.00 41.15
C ALA A 369 10.69 -28.27 42.45
N THR A 370 11.98 -27.91 42.50
CA THR A 370 12.85 -28.12 43.68
C THR A 370 12.83 -26.95 44.68
N LYS A 371 12.18 -25.83 44.32
CA LYS A 371 12.26 -24.53 45.02
C LYS A 371 13.72 -24.09 45.26
N SER A 372 14.61 -24.38 44.31
CA SER A 372 16.03 -23.98 44.33
C SER A 372 16.21 -22.58 43.76
N ASN A 373 17.14 -21.80 44.33
CA ASN A 373 17.41 -20.46 43.83
C ASN A 373 18.11 -20.53 42.47
N LEU A 374 17.63 -19.75 41.50
CA LEU A 374 18.20 -19.59 40.17
C LEU A 374 18.33 -18.09 39.87
N ILE A 375 19.35 -17.70 39.12
CA ILE A 375 19.47 -16.37 38.52
C ILE A 375 19.85 -16.53 37.05
N MET A 376 19.16 -15.80 36.18
CA MET A 376 19.38 -15.81 34.73
C MET A 376 18.94 -14.50 34.08
N PRO A 377 19.51 -14.12 32.91
CA PRO A 377 18.87 -13.16 32.03
C PRO A 377 17.60 -13.77 31.42
N TRP A 378 16.58 -12.96 31.20
CA TRP A 378 15.48 -13.28 30.30
C TRP A 378 14.91 -12.01 29.65
N TRP A 379 13.94 -12.19 28.76
CA TRP A 379 13.22 -11.10 28.12
C TRP A 379 11.80 -10.95 28.67
N ASN A 380 11.28 -9.74 28.60
CA ASN A 380 9.89 -9.41 28.87
C ASN A 380 9.42 -8.43 27.79
N PRO A 381 8.26 -8.65 27.12
CA PRO A 381 7.35 -9.79 27.25
C PRO A 381 7.80 -11.03 26.45
N GLU A 382 7.64 -12.22 27.04
CA GLU A 382 7.89 -13.52 26.40
C GLU A 382 7.07 -14.63 27.10
N ALA A 383 6.83 -15.77 26.44
CA ALA A 383 5.92 -16.82 26.88
C ALA A 383 6.25 -17.45 28.26
N LEU A 384 7.53 -17.72 28.55
CA LEU A 384 8.00 -18.26 29.83
C LEU A 384 7.71 -17.26 30.96
N TYR A 385 8.00 -15.98 30.75
CA TYR A 385 7.73 -14.92 31.74
C TYR A 385 6.25 -14.90 32.14
N GLN A 386 5.35 -14.93 31.16
CA GLN A 386 3.91 -14.94 31.40
C GLN A 386 3.43 -16.25 32.06
N SER A 387 3.97 -17.40 31.67
CA SER A 387 3.57 -18.71 32.23
C SER A 387 3.83 -18.89 33.74
N TYR A 388 4.63 -18.02 34.34
CA TYR A 388 4.93 -18.01 35.78
C TYR A 388 4.37 -16.78 36.52
N ALA A 389 3.67 -15.86 35.84
CA ALA A 389 3.06 -14.68 36.45
C ALA A 389 2.09 -15.08 37.58
N GLY A 390 2.14 -14.39 38.72
CA GLY A 390 1.32 -14.70 39.89
C GLY A 390 1.64 -16.01 40.63
N THR A 391 2.63 -16.81 40.18
CA THR A 391 3.08 -18.03 40.88
C THR A 391 4.17 -17.74 41.93
N ASP A 392 4.52 -18.72 42.77
CA ASP A 392 5.66 -18.56 43.69
C ASP A 392 7.04 -18.65 42.99
N ALA A 393 7.06 -19.05 41.71
CA ALA A 393 8.23 -19.00 40.82
C ALA A 393 8.16 -17.85 39.80
N GLU A 394 7.30 -16.85 40.04
CA GLU A 394 7.20 -15.60 39.28
C GLU A 394 8.56 -14.89 39.11
N PHE A 395 8.76 -14.28 37.94
CA PHE A 395 10.01 -13.62 37.55
C PHE A 395 10.23 -12.29 38.29
N GLN A 396 10.94 -12.32 39.42
CA GLN A 396 11.32 -11.12 40.16
C GLN A 396 12.60 -10.51 39.57
N ARG A 397 12.50 -9.25 39.11
CA ARG A 397 13.62 -8.49 38.54
C ARG A 397 14.71 -8.25 39.58
N VAL A 398 15.96 -8.54 39.21
CA VAL A 398 17.15 -8.04 39.91
C VAL A 398 17.46 -6.64 39.40
N THR A 399 17.45 -5.65 40.29
CA THR A 399 17.84 -4.28 39.97
C THR A 399 19.35 -4.21 39.75
N LEU A 400 19.75 -3.79 38.56
CA LEU A 400 21.14 -3.58 38.13
C LEU A 400 21.45 -2.06 38.09
N PRO A 401 22.67 -1.61 37.76
CA PRO A 401 22.95 -0.18 37.58
C PRO A 401 22.11 0.37 36.40
N PRO A 402 21.45 1.53 36.55
CA PRO A 402 20.51 2.04 35.57
C PRO A 402 21.20 2.37 34.23
N PRO A 403 20.46 2.32 33.11
CA PRO A 403 21.01 2.61 31.79
C PRO A 403 21.40 4.08 31.67
N SER A 404 22.50 4.36 30.96
CA SER A 404 22.92 5.72 30.64
C SER A 404 23.52 5.79 29.24
N TYR A 405 23.47 6.96 28.61
CA TYR A 405 24.06 7.18 27.28
C TYR A 405 25.56 6.83 27.27
N GLN A 406 26.30 7.29 28.28
CA GLN A 406 27.72 6.95 28.49
C GLN A 406 27.95 5.43 28.59
N CYS A 407 27.06 4.68 29.26
CA CYS A 407 27.16 3.23 29.30
C CYS A 407 26.96 2.60 27.92
N TYR A 408 25.97 3.04 27.16
CA TYR A 408 25.73 2.51 25.81
C TYR A 408 26.91 2.74 24.86
N GLU A 409 27.55 3.92 24.90
CA GLU A 409 28.79 4.19 24.13
C GLU A 409 29.99 3.34 24.58
N ASN A 410 30.00 2.87 25.83
CA ASN A 410 31.08 2.08 26.42
C ASN A 410 30.78 0.57 26.51
N ARG A 411 29.64 0.12 25.96
CA ARG A 411 29.28 -1.30 25.90
C ARG A 411 30.18 -2.03 24.89
N ILE A 412 30.56 -3.27 25.24
CA ILE A 412 31.39 -4.10 24.36
C ILE A 412 30.70 -4.46 23.05
N ASP A 413 31.49 -4.58 21.99
CA ASP A 413 31.07 -5.08 20.69
C ASP A 413 30.36 -6.46 20.79
N PRO A 414 29.32 -6.75 19.98
CA PRO A 414 28.67 -8.06 19.92
C PRO A 414 29.61 -9.25 19.67
N GLY A 415 30.54 -9.14 18.71
CA GLY A 415 31.43 -10.24 18.30
C GLY A 415 32.44 -10.62 19.38
N ASN A 416 33.05 -9.64 20.05
CA ASN A 416 34.13 -9.86 21.02
C ASN A 416 33.72 -10.72 22.24
N ARG A 417 32.41 -10.86 22.53
CA ARG A 417 31.85 -11.62 23.68
C ARG A 417 32.15 -13.12 23.66
N CYS A 418 32.32 -13.67 22.47
CA CYS A 418 32.42 -15.12 22.24
C CYS A 418 33.65 -15.57 21.45
N LEU A 419 34.49 -14.63 20.99
CA LEU A 419 35.81 -14.95 20.45
C LEU A 419 36.76 -15.40 21.57
N ASN A 420 37.80 -16.16 21.21
CA ASN A 420 38.91 -16.51 22.09
C ASN A 420 39.91 -15.34 22.23
N VAL A 421 39.39 -14.17 22.61
CA VAL A 421 40.15 -12.94 22.90
C VAL A 421 40.40 -12.82 24.43
N SER A 422 41.15 -11.81 24.86
CA SER A 422 41.51 -11.62 26.28
C SER A 422 40.28 -11.40 27.17
N LEU A 423 40.42 -11.56 28.49
CA LEU A 423 39.32 -11.29 29.42
C LEU A 423 38.96 -9.80 29.37
N GLU A 424 39.98 -8.95 29.26
CA GLU A 424 39.92 -7.50 29.14
C GLU A 424 39.06 -7.07 27.94
N GLU A 425 39.27 -7.67 26.76
CA GLU A 425 38.45 -7.44 25.56
C GLU A 425 37.01 -7.97 25.71
N ARG A 426 36.79 -9.00 26.53
CA ARG A 426 35.47 -9.60 26.81
C ARG A 426 34.68 -8.90 27.92
N VAL A 427 35.30 -8.03 28.72
CA VAL A 427 34.63 -7.22 29.75
C VAL A 427 34.56 -5.74 29.38
N GLY A 428 35.49 -5.23 28.57
CA GLY A 428 35.53 -3.85 28.11
C GLY A 428 35.70 -2.81 29.23
N ALA A 429 35.25 -1.59 28.97
CA ALA A 429 35.34 -0.48 29.91
C ALA A 429 34.31 -0.61 31.06
N PRO A 430 34.68 -0.29 32.32
CA PRO A 430 33.74 -0.33 33.45
C PRO A 430 32.48 0.54 33.28
N ALA A 431 32.55 1.59 32.46
CA ALA A 431 31.40 2.44 32.14
C ALA A 431 30.27 1.68 31.41
N GLY A 432 30.59 0.62 30.64
CA GLY A 432 29.60 -0.19 29.92
C GLY A 432 28.81 -1.19 30.78
N ALA A 433 29.07 -1.25 32.10
CA ALA A 433 28.45 -2.20 33.02
C ALA A 433 27.12 -1.68 33.61
N CYS A 434 26.11 -1.48 32.76
CA CYS A 434 24.74 -1.14 33.16
C CYS A 434 23.69 -2.08 32.56
N GLU A 435 22.48 -2.07 33.13
CA GLU A 435 21.33 -2.81 32.62
C GLU A 435 20.86 -2.31 31.25
N GLU A 436 19.99 -3.09 30.61
CA GLU A 436 19.38 -2.66 29.35
C GLU A 436 18.21 -1.70 29.65
N ALA A 437 18.12 -0.58 28.93
CA ALA A 437 16.92 0.24 28.94
C ALA A 437 15.74 -0.52 28.29
N PRO A 438 14.49 -0.25 28.68
CA PRO A 438 13.33 -0.64 27.90
C PRO A 438 13.44 -0.06 26.48
N GLN A 439 13.21 -0.89 25.46
CA GLN A 439 13.29 -0.52 24.05
C GLN A 439 11.93 -0.79 23.41
N SER A 440 11.44 0.12 22.56
CA SER A 440 10.32 -0.24 21.70
C SER A 440 10.79 -1.24 20.65
N LEU A 441 10.11 -2.38 20.53
CA LEU A 441 10.30 -3.32 19.43
C LEU A 441 9.98 -2.61 18.12
N GLN A 442 10.76 -2.87 17.08
CA GLN A 442 10.62 -2.19 15.80
C GLN A 442 10.11 -3.16 14.73
N LYS A 443 9.29 -2.66 13.82
CA LYS A 443 9.00 -3.29 12.52
C LYS A 443 9.94 -2.75 11.45
N VAL A 444 10.33 -3.60 10.51
CA VAL A 444 11.15 -3.23 9.35
C VAL A 444 10.35 -3.50 8.10
N VAL A 445 10.18 -2.46 7.27
CA VAL A 445 9.42 -2.51 6.02
C VAL A 445 10.40 -2.37 4.85
N GLY A 446 10.32 -3.27 3.88
CA GLY A 446 11.04 -3.17 2.62
C GLY A 446 10.48 -2.04 1.78
N LYS A 447 11.33 -1.11 1.32
CA LYS A 447 10.94 0.07 0.53
C LYS A 447 10.20 -0.32 -0.76
N VAL A 448 10.48 -1.51 -1.29
CA VAL A 448 9.75 -2.07 -2.43
C VAL A 448 8.22 -2.13 -2.22
N LEU A 449 7.74 -2.25 -0.98
CA LEU A 449 6.31 -2.22 -0.68
C LEU A 449 5.70 -0.82 -0.86
N TYR A 450 6.45 0.25 -0.53
CA TYR A 450 6.08 1.63 -0.88
C TYR A 450 6.15 1.83 -2.40
N ASP A 451 7.25 1.43 -3.04
CA ASP A 451 7.48 1.64 -4.48
C ASP A 451 6.39 0.93 -5.32
N MET A 452 5.96 -0.27 -4.96
CA MET A 452 4.80 -0.96 -5.57
C MET A 452 3.47 -0.26 -5.29
N THR A 453 3.27 0.28 -4.09
CA THR A 453 1.98 0.90 -3.71
C THR A 453 1.78 2.27 -4.36
N TYR A 454 2.87 3.00 -4.58
CA TYR A 454 2.87 4.38 -5.08
C TYR A 454 3.42 4.53 -6.51
N ASP A 455 3.53 3.43 -7.26
CA ASP A 455 3.90 3.46 -8.68
C ASP A 455 3.01 4.47 -9.46
N PRO A 456 3.59 5.42 -10.21
CA PRO A 456 2.82 6.43 -10.97
C PRO A 456 1.87 5.87 -12.04
N SER A 457 2.06 4.63 -12.48
CA SER A 457 1.16 3.94 -13.42
C SER A 457 -0.10 3.38 -12.76
N ILE A 458 -0.13 3.22 -11.43
CA ILE A 458 -1.29 2.70 -10.69
C ILE A 458 -2.19 3.87 -10.26
N PRO A 459 -3.45 3.94 -10.76
CA PRO A 459 -4.41 4.96 -10.34
C PRO A 459 -4.68 4.90 -8.84
N GLU A 460 -4.86 6.05 -8.19
CA GLU A 460 -5.06 6.14 -6.73
C GLU A 460 -6.20 5.24 -6.21
N ALA A 461 -7.27 5.09 -6.98
CA ALA A 461 -8.40 4.22 -6.67
C ALA A 461 -8.05 2.71 -6.61
N ARG A 462 -6.97 2.28 -7.26
CA ARG A 462 -6.47 0.90 -7.31
C ARG A 462 -5.22 0.62 -6.47
N ARG A 463 -4.67 1.63 -5.78
CA ARG A 463 -3.54 1.40 -4.86
C ARG A 463 -3.95 0.44 -3.74
N SER A 464 -3.00 -0.37 -3.30
CA SER A 464 -3.19 -1.30 -2.19
C SER A 464 -3.14 -0.54 -0.85
N PRO A 465 -4.01 -0.87 0.13
CA PRO A 465 -3.87 -0.37 1.49
C PRO A 465 -2.71 -1.04 2.24
N GLY A 466 -2.08 -2.08 1.69
CA GLY A 466 -1.15 -2.96 2.40
C GLY A 466 0.06 -2.25 3.03
N TYR A 467 0.69 -1.31 2.30
CA TYR A 467 1.79 -0.50 2.83
C TYR A 467 1.34 0.35 4.03
N GLU A 468 0.30 1.16 3.84
CA GLU A 468 -0.20 2.08 4.87
C GLU A 468 -0.72 1.32 6.10
N ALA A 469 -1.44 0.21 5.92
CA ALA A 469 -1.91 -0.63 7.02
C ALA A 469 -0.76 -1.24 7.82
N VAL A 470 0.32 -1.71 7.16
CA VAL A 470 1.54 -2.16 7.83
C VAL A 470 2.23 -1.01 8.57
N HIS A 471 2.26 0.20 8.00
CA HIS A 471 2.84 1.39 8.64
C HIS A 471 2.00 1.86 9.86
N LEU A 472 0.68 1.78 9.80
CA LEU A 472 -0.23 2.18 10.87
C LEU A 472 -0.34 1.14 11.99
N PHE A 473 -0.29 -0.16 11.68
CA PHE A 473 -0.47 -1.25 12.65
C PHE A 473 0.47 -1.14 13.86
N GLN A 474 -0.10 -1.18 15.05
CA GLN A 474 0.62 -1.22 16.33
C GLN A 474 -0.06 -2.20 17.30
N MET A 475 0.68 -2.66 18.28
CA MET A 475 0.20 -3.54 19.35
C MET A 475 0.85 -3.11 20.67
N SER A 476 0.09 -3.02 21.76
CA SER A 476 0.64 -2.64 23.07
C SER A 476 1.09 -3.86 23.89
N ASN A 477 1.82 -3.60 24.97
CA ASN A 477 2.14 -4.62 25.98
C ASN A 477 0.90 -5.26 26.63
N LEU A 478 -0.23 -4.54 26.71
CA LEU A 478 -1.47 -5.07 27.30
C LEU A 478 -2.16 -6.05 26.35
N ASP A 479 -2.16 -5.72 25.05
CA ASP A 479 -2.72 -6.56 24.00
C ASP A 479 -1.96 -7.89 23.88
N LEU A 480 -0.64 -7.79 23.77
CA LEU A 480 0.25 -8.93 23.74
C LEU A 480 0.14 -9.78 25.02
N GLY A 481 -0.04 -9.14 26.19
CA GLY A 481 -0.32 -9.81 27.46
C GLY A 481 -1.63 -10.61 27.47
N ARG A 482 -2.72 -10.04 26.91
CA ARG A 482 -4.02 -10.74 26.75
C ARG A 482 -3.90 -11.96 25.84
N ILE A 483 -3.14 -11.85 24.75
CA ILE A 483 -2.90 -12.97 23.82
C ILE A 483 -2.12 -14.09 24.54
N PHE A 484 -1.06 -13.75 25.27
CA PHE A 484 -0.32 -14.73 26.08
C PHE A 484 -1.21 -15.43 27.12
N ASP A 485 -2.06 -14.69 27.86
CA ASP A 485 -2.97 -15.28 28.85
C ASP A 485 -4.00 -16.23 28.20
N SER A 486 -4.72 -15.78 27.17
CA SER A 486 -5.70 -16.61 26.45
C SER A 486 -5.07 -17.89 25.85
N TRP A 487 -3.83 -17.80 25.37
CA TRP A 487 -3.11 -18.95 24.84
C TRP A 487 -2.68 -19.93 25.94
N LEU A 488 -2.03 -19.42 27.00
CA LEU A 488 -1.45 -20.24 28.06
C LEU A 488 -2.51 -20.90 28.96
N HIS A 489 -3.71 -20.30 29.10
CA HIS A 489 -4.79 -20.84 29.92
C HIS A 489 -5.60 -21.95 29.24
N ARG A 490 -5.55 -22.07 27.90
CA ARG A 490 -6.41 -22.99 27.12
C ARG A 490 -5.97 -24.45 27.23
N GLY A 491 -4.72 -24.74 26.90
CA GLY A 491 -4.07 -26.04 27.14
C GLY A 491 -4.69 -27.26 26.43
N VAL A 492 -5.29 -27.08 25.25
CA VAL A 492 -5.84 -28.16 24.41
C VAL A 492 -4.84 -28.55 23.33
N ASP A 493 -4.43 -27.59 22.50
CA ASP A 493 -3.38 -27.73 21.49
C ASP A 493 -2.47 -26.50 21.53
N LYS A 494 -1.59 -26.49 22.54
CA LYS A 494 -0.69 -25.36 22.85
C LYS A 494 0.20 -24.97 21.67
N TRP A 495 0.52 -25.88 20.76
CA TRP A 495 1.46 -25.64 19.66
C TRP A 495 0.81 -25.87 18.28
N GLY A 496 -0.49 -25.56 18.17
CA GLY A 496 -1.23 -25.62 16.91
C GLY A 496 -2.43 -24.66 16.93
N TYR A 497 -3.58 -25.12 17.42
CA TYR A 497 -4.81 -24.32 17.43
C TYR A 497 -4.85 -23.23 18.52
N ASP A 498 -4.44 -23.51 19.76
CA ASP A 498 -4.60 -22.57 20.89
C ASP A 498 -3.98 -21.17 20.68
N PRO A 499 -2.77 -21.00 20.08
CA PRO A 499 -2.24 -19.65 19.85
C PRO A 499 -2.99 -18.91 18.73
N ARG A 500 -3.53 -19.62 17.73
CA ARG A 500 -4.39 -19.04 16.68
C ARG A 500 -5.70 -18.55 17.27
N ASP A 501 -6.29 -19.35 18.15
CA ASP A 501 -7.50 -19.03 18.91
C ASP A 501 -7.32 -17.77 19.77
N ALA A 502 -6.17 -17.61 20.43
CA ALA A 502 -5.84 -16.46 21.27
C ALA A 502 -5.67 -15.16 20.46
N VAL A 503 -4.89 -15.18 19.37
CA VAL A 503 -4.76 -14.03 18.46
C VAL A 503 -6.11 -13.68 17.85
N CYS A 504 -6.88 -14.69 17.43
CA CYS A 504 -8.17 -14.46 16.78
C CYS A 504 -9.23 -13.87 17.72
N ARG A 505 -9.32 -14.38 18.95
CA ARG A 505 -10.16 -13.79 20.00
C ARG A 505 -9.80 -12.32 20.22
N TYR A 506 -8.50 -12.02 20.37
CA TYR A 506 -8.04 -10.63 20.49
C TYR A 506 -8.48 -9.76 19.30
N MET A 507 -8.29 -10.23 18.06
CA MET A 507 -8.64 -9.48 16.84
C MET A 507 -10.14 -9.20 16.71
N ALA A 508 -11.00 -10.09 17.18
CA ALA A 508 -12.45 -9.90 17.17
C ALA A 508 -12.95 -9.06 18.36
N GLU A 509 -12.39 -9.24 19.57
CA GLU A 509 -12.80 -8.50 20.78
C GLU A 509 -12.34 -7.04 20.76
N ASN A 510 -11.28 -6.71 19.99
CA ASN A 510 -10.72 -5.36 19.89
C ASN A 510 -10.89 -4.78 18.46
N PHE A 511 -11.90 -5.28 17.72
CA PHE A 511 -12.14 -4.98 16.32
C PHE A 511 -12.23 -3.46 16.03
N GLU A 512 -12.90 -2.68 16.89
CA GLU A 512 -12.97 -1.21 16.75
C GLU A 512 -11.58 -0.56 16.71
N SER A 513 -10.67 -0.93 17.62
CA SER A 513 -9.29 -0.40 17.65
C SER A 513 -8.43 -0.91 16.50
N ILE A 514 -8.84 -1.99 15.82
CA ILE A 514 -8.18 -2.48 14.60
C ILE A 514 -8.64 -1.68 13.37
N MET A 515 -9.84 -1.08 13.40
CA MET A 515 -10.29 -0.15 12.36
C MET A 515 -9.49 1.16 12.37
N ASP A 516 -8.92 1.58 13.51
CA ASP A 516 -8.04 2.75 13.59
C ASP A 516 -6.74 2.59 12.78
N PHE A 517 -6.34 1.35 12.45
CA PHE A 517 -5.19 1.07 11.57
C PHE A 517 -5.55 1.06 10.08
N ILE A 518 -6.83 1.22 9.72
CA ILE A 518 -7.29 1.22 8.33
C ILE A 518 -7.01 2.61 7.70
N PRO A 519 -6.32 2.68 6.55
CA PRO A 519 -6.13 3.94 5.86
C PRO A 519 -7.47 4.50 5.37
N ARG A 520 -7.61 5.83 5.35
CA ARG A 520 -8.85 6.49 4.90
C ARG A 520 -9.21 6.06 3.48
N THR A 521 -10.50 5.90 3.20
CA THR A 521 -11.08 5.40 1.92
C THR A 521 -10.87 3.89 1.66
N TYR A 522 -10.60 3.11 2.70
CA TYR A 522 -10.62 1.64 2.69
C TYR A 522 -11.53 1.11 3.82
N PRO A 523 -11.99 -0.17 3.77
CA PRO A 523 -11.91 -1.09 2.63
C PRO A 523 -12.61 -0.56 1.38
N ARG A 524 -12.25 -1.09 0.21
CA ARG A 524 -12.75 -0.66 -1.10
C ARG A 524 -13.49 -1.78 -1.80
N VAL A 525 -14.58 -1.43 -2.49
CA VAL A 525 -15.34 -2.36 -3.34
C VAL A 525 -15.58 -1.77 -4.72
N VAL A 526 -15.34 -2.58 -5.75
CA VAL A 526 -15.56 -2.20 -7.15
C VAL A 526 -17.04 -2.22 -7.48
N ARG A 527 -17.53 -1.17 -8.13
CA ARG A 527 -18.86 -1.15 -8.77
C ARG A 527 -18.75 -0.59 -10.19
N VAL A 528 -19.21 -1.38 -11.16
CA VAL A 528 -19.28 -0.95 -12.56
C VAL A 528 -20.31 0.16 -12.68
N ASP A 529 -19.83 1.36 -12.99
CA ASP A 529 -20.59 2.60 -13.00
C ASP A 529 -21.27 2.80 -14.36
N ASN A 530 -22.28 1.98 -14.60
CA ASN A 530 -23.18 2.09 -15.74
C ASN A 530 -24.07 3.34 -15.59
N LYS A 531 -23.48 4.54 -15.71
CA LYS A 531 -24.21 5.82 -15.75
C LYS A 531 -25.13 5.85 -16.97
N GLU A 532 -26.35 5.33 -16.86
CA GLU A 532 -27.46 5.60 -17.78
C GLU A 532 -28.00 7.03 -17.60
N GLY A 533 -27.08 8.01 -17.62
CA GLY A 533 -27.41 9.41 -17.49
C GLY A 533 -28.07 9.98 -18.74
N TRP A 534 -28.61 11.19 -18.62
CA TRP A 534 -29.21 11.91 -19.75
C TRP A 534 -28.29 12.05 -20.97
N LEU A 535 -26.96 12.12 -20.76
CA LEU A 535 -25.96 12.15 -21.84
C LEU A 535 -25.98 10.88 -22.71
N PHE A 536 -26.12 9.70 -22.12
CA PHE A 536 -26.21 8.41 -22.83
C PHE A 536 -27.48 8.35 -23.68
N TYR A 537 -28.63 8.70 -23.10
CA TYR A 537 -29.89 8.76 -23.85
C TYR A 537 -29.84 9.80 -24.99
N MET A 538 -29.19 10.94 -24.80
CA MET A 538 -29.04 11.95 -25.85
C MET A 538 -28.10 11.53 -26.99
N SER A 539 -26.93 10.93 -26.69
CA SER A 539 -25.99 10.46 -27.73
C SER A 539 -26.59 9.32 -28.55
N LEU A 540 -27.27 8.36 -27.89
CA LEU A 540 -27.95 7.25 -28.54
C LEU A 540 -29.11 7.71 -29.43
N VAL A 541 -29.98 8.60 -28.94
CA VAL A 541 -31.11 9.11 -29.74
C VAL A 541 -30.61 9.95 -30.93
N LEU A 542 -29.60 10.81 -30.74
CA LEU A 542 -29.11 11.69 -31.82
C LEU A 542 -28.38 10.92 -32.94
N SER A 543 -27.58 9.91 -32.59
CA SER A 543 -26.85 9.08 -33.57
C SER A 543 -27.80 8.20 -34.41
N ILE A 544 -28.85 7.65 -33.80
CA ILE A 544 -29.95 6.99 -34.53
C ILE A 544 -30.68 8.02 -35.42
N LEU A 545 -30.98 9.20 -34.89
CA LEU A 545 -31.77 10.22 -35.58
C LEU A 545 -31.02 10.87 -36.77
N VAL A 546 -29.69 10.94 -36.79
CA VAL A 546 -28.92 11.40 -37.97
C VAL A 546 -28.78 10.32 -39.05
N THR A 547 -28.77 9.04 -38.67
CA THR A 547 -28.69 7.92 -39.64
C THR A 547 -29.88 7.91 -40.61
N LEU A 548 -31.08 8.27 -40.14
CA LEU A 548 -32.30 8.29 -40.97
C LEU A 548 -32.28 9.34 -42.10
N PRO A 549 -31.96 10.64 -41.87
CA PRO A 549 -31.73 11.63 -42.93
C PRO A 549 -30.61 11.26 -43.91
N VAL A 550 -29.52 10.64 -43.46
CA VAL A 550 -28.43 10.18 -44.35
C VAL A 550 -28.93 9.09 -45.30
N ALA A 551 -29.62 8.07 -44.77
CA ALA A 551 -30.23 7.02 -45.58
C ALA A 551 -31.29 7.57 -46.57
N TYR A 552 -32.12 8.51 -46.13
CA TYR A 552 -33.09 9.19 -47.00
C TYR A 552 -32.40 10.03 -48.08
N ALA A 553 -31.31 10.74 -47.77
CA ALA A 553 -30.53 11.49 -48.74
C ALA A 553 -29.84 10.58 -49.77
N ALA A 554 -29.39 9.39 -49.36
CA ALA A 554 -28.88 8.36 -50.28
C ALA A 554 -29.97 7.84 -51.23
N PHE A 555 -31.13 7.44 -50.69
CA PHE A 555 -32.27 6.99 -51.49
C PHE A 555 -32.76 8.08 -52.47
N MET A 556 -32.87 9.33 -52.00
CA MET A 556 -33.28 10.47 -52.84
C MET A 556 -32.24 10.84 -53.88
N THR A 557 -30.95 10.71 -53.58
CA THR A 557 -29.86 10.91 -54.55
C THR A 557 -29.92 9.87 -55.67
N TYR A 558 -30.11 8.59 -55.31
CA TYR A 558 -30.29 7.50 -56.27
C TYR A 558 -31.54 7.71 -57.13
N ARG A 559 -32.69 7.97 -56.51
CA ARG A 559 -33.99 8.17 -57.21
C ARG A 559 -34.01 9.42 -58.10
N LYS A 560 -33.33 10.50 -57.71
CA LYS A 560 -33.24 11.75 -58.49
C LYS A 560 -31.95 11.87 -59.32
N ARG A 561 -31.16 10.80 -59.52
CA ARG A 561 -29.83 10.84 -60.18
C ARG A 561 -29.82 11.57 -61.54
N ASP A 562 -30.89 11.42 -62.31
CA ASP A 562 -31.04 12.01 -63.66
C ASP A 562 -31.61 13.44 -63.64
N ALA A 563 -32.10 13.91 -62.48
CA ALA A 563 -32.51 15.31 -62.32
C ALA A 563 -31.26 16.21 -62.44
N PRO A 564 -31.30 17.32 -63.22
CA PRO A 564 -30.05 18.00 -63.57
C PRO A 564 -29.30 18.61 -62.37
N ALA A 565 -29.99 18.91 -61.26
CA ALA A 565 -29.35 19.37 -60.02
C ALA A 565 -28.37 18.35 -59.42
N ILE A 566 -28.64 17.05 -59.58
CA ILE A 566 -27.75 15.96 -59.15
C ILE A 566 -26.76 15.62 -60.27
N LYS A 567 -27.23 15.58 -61.52
CA LYS A 567 -26.41 15.27 -62.71
C LYS A 567 -25.25 16.27 -62.91
N TYR A 568 -25.45 17.56 -62.65
CA TYR A 568 -24.38 18.57 -62.66
C TYR A 568 -23.47 18.49 -61.43
N ALA A 569 -24.00 18.09 -60.27
CA ALA A 569 -23.22 17.93 -59.03
C ALA A 569 -22.33 16.67 -59.03
N GLN A 570 -22.44 15.83 -60.06
CA GLN A 570 -21.77 14.53 -60.26
C GLN A 570 -22.21 13.48 -59.22
N TYR A 571 -23.06 12.55 -59.64
CA TYR A 571 -23.72 11.59 -58.73
C TYR A 571 -22.70 10.66 -58.06
N GLU A 572 -21.59 10.35 -58.74
CA GLU A 572 -20.52 9.48 -58.24
C GLU A 572 -19.83 10.08 -57.01
N PHE A 573 -19.46 11.37 -57.06
CA PHE A 573 -18.86 12.08 -55.93
C PHE A 573 -19.87 12.32 -54.81
N LEU A 574 -21.14 12.56 -55.16
CA LEU A 574 -22.20 12.75 -54.19
C LEU A 574 -22.52 11.45 -53.42
N TRP A 575 -22.41 10.29 -54.09
CA TRP A 575 -22.55 8.98 -53.47
C TRP A 575 -21.41 8.64 -52.51
N LEU A 576 -20.14 8.91 -52.89
CA LEU A 576 -19.00 8.71 -51.98
C LEU A 576 -19.14 9.52 -50.68
N LEU A 577 -19.56 10.78 -50.80
CA LEU A 577 -19.81 11.65 -49.63
C LEU A 577 -20.91 11.09 -48.72
N LEU A 578 -22.00 10.56 -49.31
CA LEU A 578 -23.07 9.89 -48.56
C LEU A 578 -22.63 8.59 -47.88
N VAL A 579 -21.70 7.84 -48.48
CA VAL A 579 -21.07 6.68 -47.83
C VAL A 579 -20.21 7.13 -46.65
N GLY A 580 -19.42 8.21 -46.80
CA GLY A 580 -18.67 8.82 -45.70
C GLY A 580 -19.57 9.24 -44.53
N LEU A 581 -20.66 9.97 -44.81
CA LEU A 581 -21.65 10.36 -43.81
C LEU A 581 -22.32 9.17 -43.11
N LEU A 582 -22.58 8.07 -43.83
CA LEU A 582 -23.16 6.87 -43.23
C LEU A 582 -22.16 6.19 -42.29
N LEU A 583 -20.88 6.13 -42.66
CA LEU A 583 -19.82 5.63 -41.79
C LEU A 583 -19.64 6.51 -40.54
N LEU A 584 -19.70 7.84 -40.68
CA LEU A 584 -19.67 8.77 -39.53
C LEU A 584 -20.88 8.61 -38.60
N ALA A 585 -22.09 8.48 -39.15
CA ALA A 585 -23.31 8.27 -38.36
C ALA A 585 -23.28 6.93 -37.59
N LEU A 586 -22.79 5.86 -38.23
CA LEU A 586 -22.59 4.56 -37.59
C LEU A 586 -21.47 4.62 -36.54
N GLY A 587 -20.37 5.34 -36.81
CA GLY A 587 -19.29 5.54 -35.84
C GLY A 587 -19.77 6.27 -34.59
N ALA A 588 -20.56 7.34 -34.77
CA ALA A 588 -21.18 8.06 -33.66
C ALA A 588 -22.12 7.17 -32.82
N LEU A 589 -22.84 6.24 -33.45
CA LEU A 589 -23.67 5.26 -32.76
C LEU A 589 -22.83 4.22 -31.98
N VAL A 590 -21.72 3.77 -32.55
CA VAL A 590 -20.77 2.85 -31.89
C VAL A 590 -20.12 3.49 -30.65
N ILE A 591 -19.86 4.80 -30.68
CA ILE A 591 -19.35 5.57 -29.52
C ILE A 591 -20.45 5.79 -28.44
N ALA A 592 -21.74 5.74 -28.82
CA ALA A 592 -22.83 5.99 -27.87
C ALA A 592 -23.17 4.78 -26.99
N ILE A 593 -22.79 3.57 -27.38
CA ILE A 593 -23.07 2.31 -26.67
C ILE A 593 -21.89 1.87 -25.78
N PRO A 594 -22.12 1.02 -24.74
CA PRO A 594 -21.05 0.51 -23.90
C PRO A 594 -19.96 -0.25 -24.69
N PRO A 595 -18.66 -0.04 -24.42
CA PRO A 595 -17.59 -0.55 -25.25
C PRO A 595 -17.23 -2.02 -25.02
N VAL A 596 -16.83 -2.67 -26.11
CA VAL A 596 -16.23 -4.01 -26.18
C VAL A 596 -15.07 -3.97 -27.20
N ASP A 597 -14.12 -4.92 -27.16
CA ASP A 597 -12.91 -4.85 -28.01
C ASP A 597 -13.18 -4.86 -29.52
N ALA A 598 -14.36 -5.33 -29.94
CA ALA A 598 -14.82 -5.22 -31.32
C ALA A 598 -15.38 -3.83 -31.66
N SER A 599 -16.02 -3.14 -30.70
CA SER A 599 -16.56 -1.79 -30.92
C SER A 599 -15.46 -0.74 -30.95
N CYS A 600 -14.42 -0.87 -30.12
CA CYS A 600 -13.27 0.04 -30.11
C CYS A 600 -12.49 0.03 -31.44
N VAL A 601 -12.29 -1.15 -32.02
CA VAL A 601 -11.73 -1.27 -33.39
C VAL A 601 -12.69 -0.70 -34.43
N LEU A 602 -13.99 -0.98 -34.33
CA LEU A 602 -14.99 -0.52 -35.29
C LEU A 602 -15.15 1.01 -35.27
N GLU A 603 -15.09 1.65 -34.11
CA GLU A 603 -15.11 3.10 -33.92
C GLU A 603 -14.04 3.79 -34.78
N ILE A 604 -12.76 3.46 -34.56
CA ILE A 604 -11.67 4.17 -35.21
C ILE A 604 -11.71 4.00 -36.74
N TRP A 605 -12.18 2.84 -37.22
CA TRP A 605 -12.35 2.56 -38.65
C TRP A 605 -13.52 3.33 -39.26
N LEU A 606 -14.69 3.34 -38.60
CA LEU A 606 -15.88 4.06 -39.08
C LEU A 606 -15.64 5.58 -39.13
N ILE A 607 -15.04 6.16 -38.09
CA ILE A 607 -14.77 7.59 -38.02
C ILE A 607 -13.73 8.03 -39.06
N ASN A 608 -12.58 7.34 -39.16
CA ASN A 608 -11.52 7.74 -40.09
C ASN A 608 -11.88 7.51 -41.56
N LEU A 609 -12.50 6.37 -41.90
CA LEU A 609 -12.98 6.14 -43.26
C LEU A 609 -14.15 7.07 -43.61
N GLY A 610 -15.00 7.41 -42.62
CA GLY A 610 -16.07 8.39 -42.78
C GLY A 610 -15.57 9.76 -43.22
N TYR A 611 -14.63 10.37 -42.47
CA TYR A 611 -14.05 11.67 -42.85
C TYR A 611 -13.23 11.60 -44.14
N MET A 612 -12.56 10.48 -44.42
CA MET A 612 -11.87 10.27 -45.70
C MET A 612 -12.85 10.31 -46.87
N PHE A 613 -13.95 9.55 -46.82
CA PHE A 613 -14.97 9.50 -47.88
C PHE A 613 -15.85 10.76 -47.96
N GLU A 614 -15.97 11.56 -46.89
CA GLU A 614 -16.60 12.88 -46.95
C GLU A 614 -15.67 13.94 -47.55
N LEU A 615 -14.48 14.14 -46.97
CA LEU A 615 -13.61 15.28 -47.26
C LEU A 615 -12.75 15.09 -48.52
N VAL A 616 -12.23 13.89 -48.80
CA VAL A 616 -11.33 13.69 -49.94
C VAL A 616 -12.05 13.81 -51.30
N PRO A 617 -13.23 13.18 -51.53
CA PRO A 617 -14.00 13.39 -52.76
C PRO A 617 -14.44 14.85 -52.95
N LEU A 618 -14.74 15.56 -51.86
CA LEU A 618 -15.03 16.99 -51.85
C LEU A 618 -13.81 17.81 -52.33
N ILE A 619 -12.64 17.63 -51.70
CA ILE A 619 -11.39 18.32 -52.04
C ILE A 619 -11.06 18.11 -53.52
N VAL A 620 -11.13 16.86 -54.01
CA VAL A 620 -10.85 16.52 -55.41
C VAL A 620 -11.88 17.17 -56.37
N LYS A 621 -13.18 17.16 -56.05
CA LYS A 621 -14.22 17.83 -56.84
C LYS A 621 -14.01 19.36 -56.91
N VAL A 622 -13.71 20.00 -55.78
CA VAL A 622 -13.49 21.46 -55.72
C VAL A 622 -12.20 21.85 -56.46
N ALA A 623 -11.12 21.08 -56.31
CA ALA A 623 -9.87 21.28 -57.05
C ALA A 623 -10.06 21.11 -58.57
N ALA A 624 -10.81 20.09 -59.00
CA ALA A 624 -11.15 19.88 -60.41
C ALA A 624 -11.96 21.06 -60.97
N THR A 625 -12.93 21.57 -60.21
CA THR A 625 -13.75 22.74 -60.58
C THR A 625 -12.90 24.00 -60.69
N ASN A 626 -12.04 24.27 -59.71
CA ASN A 626 -11.08 25.38 -59.71
C ASN A 626 -10.16 25.32 -60.94
N ARG A 627 -9.64 24.13 -61.28
CA ARG A 627 -8.80 23.90 -62.48
C ARG A 627 -9.56 24.16 -63.79
N LEU A 628 -10.84 23.79 -63.89
CA LEU A 628 -11.69 24.09 -65.05
C LEU A 628 -11.97 25.60 -65.19
N MET A 629 -12.30 26.30 -64.10
CA MET A 629 -12.56 27.74 -64.14
C MET A 629 -11.30 28.56 -64.45
N ASN A 630 -10.14 28.17 -63.90
CA ASN A 630 -8.87 28.83 -64.23
C ASN A 630 -8.41 28.54 -65.67
N ALA A 631 -8.83 27.42 -66.25
CA ALA A 631 -8.62 27.12 -67.67
C ALA A 631 -9.54 27.95 -68.59
N SER A 632 -10.83 28.08 -68.25
CA SER A 632 -11.79 28.88 -69.02
C SER A 632 -11.49 30.38 -68.97
N ARG A 633 -11.04 30.90 -67.82
CA ARG A 633 -10.48 32.27 -67.67
C ARG A 633 -9.29 32.55 -68.61
N ARG A 634 -8.55 31.52 -69.00
CA ARG A 634 -7.42 31.61 -69.96
C ARG A 634 -7.79 31.10 -71.36
N MET A 635 -9.08 30.90 -71.64
CA MET A 635 -9.64 30.33 -72.88
C MET A 635 -8.99 29.01 -73.34
N ARG A 636 -8.34 28.27 -72.42
CA ARG A 636 -7.61 27.04 -72.73
C ARG A 636 -8.52 25.83 -72.54
N ARG A 637 -8.78 25.08 -73.60
CA ARG A 637 -9.49 23.79 -73.50
C ARG A 637 -8.67 22.81 -72.64
N VAL A 638 -9.25 22.38 -71.53
CA VAL A 638 -8.70 21.35 -70.63
C VAL A 638 -9.76 20.28 -70.45
N VAL A 639 -9.38 19.02 -70.66
CA VAL A 639 -10.22 17.84 -70.38
C VAL A 639 -9.68 17.19 -69.11
N LEU A 640 -10.58 16.89 -68.15
CA LEU A 640 -10.26 16.14 -66.95
C LEU A 640 -10.87 14.74 -67.06
N PRO A 641 -10.06 13.68 -67.25
CA PRO A 641 -10.58 12.31 -67.25
C PRO A 641 -11.03 11.92 -65.83
N ARG A 642 -12.20 11.29 -65.72
CA ARG A 642 -12.77 10.89 -64.41
C ARG A 642 -11.85 9.93 -63.65
N SER A 643 -11.16 9.04 -64.36
CA SER A 643 -10.20 8.07 -63.80
C SER A 643 -9.08 8.73 -62.99
N THR A 644 -8.55 9.90 -63.40
CA THR A 644 -7.53 10.62 -62.62
C THR A 644 -8.09 11.22 -61.33
N LEU A 645 -9.38 11.62 -61.32
CA LEU A 645 -10.01 12.14 -60.11
C LEU A 645 -10.32 11.00 -59.12
N PHE A 646 -10.90 9.89 -59.57
CA PHE A 646 -11.13 8.73 -58.72
C PHE A 646 -9.83 8.04 -58.29
N GLY A 647 -8.78 8.05 -59.13
CA GLY A 647 -7.45 7.59 -58.76
C GLY A 647 -6.82 8.41 -57.63
N ALA A 648 -7.02 9.74 -57.61
CA ALA A 648 -6.57 10.58 -56.50
C ALA A 648 -7.33 10.29 -55.19
N VAL A 649 -8.65 10.08 -55.26
CA VAL A 649 -9.46 9.66 -54.10
C VAL A 649 -9.02 8.28 -53.59
N ALA A 650 -8.85 7.31 -54.49
CA ALA A 650 -8.45 5.95 -54.14
C ALA A 650 -7.02 5.88 -53.56
N PHE A 651 -6.08 6.68 -54.07
CA PHE A 651 -4.72 6.76 -53.53
C PHE A 651 -4.69 7.29 -52.09
N LEU A 652 -5.41 8.39 -51.83
CA LEU A 652 -5.51 8.96 -50.48
C LEU A 652 -6.29 8.03 -49.52
N GLY A 653 -7.37 7.40 -50.00
CA GLY A 653 -8.12 6.40 -49.23
C GLY A 653 -7.31 5.14 -48.91
N LEU A 654 -6.46 4.69 -49.83
CA LEU A 654 -5.51 3.60 -49.58
C LEU A 654 -4.51 4.00 -48.48
N GLY A 655 -4.00 5.23 -48.49
CA GLY A 655 -3.13 5.75 -47.43
C GLY A 655 -3.77 5.70 -46.04
N VAL A 656 -5.01 6.18 -45.91
CA VAL A 656 -5.77 6.11 -44.64
C VAL A 656 -6.05 4.65 -44.24
N THR A 657 -6.40 3.78 -45.20
CA THR A 657 -6.66 2.36 -44.92
C THR A 657 -5.39 1.63 -44.45
N VAL A 658 -4.23 1.89 -45.06
CA VAL A 658 -2.94 1.33 -44.62
C VAL A 658 -2.60 1.81 -43.21
N TYR A 659 -2.76 3.11 -42.93
CA TYR A 659 -2.56 3.65 -41.57
C TYR A 659 -3.47 2.99 -40.52
N LEU A 660 -4.76 2.78 -40.83
CA LEU A 660 -5.69 2.09 -39.92
C LEU A 660 -5.33 0.62 -39.70
N ILE A 661 -4.87 -0.09 -40.74
CA ILE A 661 -4.34 -1.46 -40.61
C ILE A 661 -3.14 -1.45 -39.66
N THR A 662 -2.15 -0.57 -39.90
CA THR A 662 -0.95 -0.49 -39.05
C THR A 662 -1.31 -0.17 -37.59
N TRP A 663 -2.23 0.77 -37.34
CA TRP A 663 -2.74 1.04 -35.98
C TRP A 663 -3.30 -0.26 -35.37
N THR A 664 -4.28 -0.91 -36.00
CA THR A 664 -4.91 -2.13 -35.43
C THR A 664 -4.00 -3.35 -35.29
N VAL A 665 -2.84 -3.37 -35.95
CA VAL A 665 -1.87 -4.48 -35.89
C VAL A 665 -0.72 -4.19 -34.92
N ALA A 666 -0.29 -2.93 -34.80
CA ALA A 666 0.82 -2.53 -33.93
C ALA A 666 0.36 -2.13 -32.52
N ASP A 667 -0.82 -1.52 -32.40
CA ASP A 667 -1.39 -1.03 -31.14
C ASP A 667 -2.92 -1.12 -31.21
N ARG A 668 -3.44 -2.33 -31.03
CA ARG A 668 -4.87 -2.62 -31.22
C ARG A 668 -5.71 -1.87 -30.18
N PRO A 669 -6.72 -1.08 -30.59
CA PRO A 669 -7.67 -0.51 -29.64
C PRO A 669 -8.47 -1.58 -28.90
N THR A 670 -8.53 -1.45 -27.57
CA THR A 670 -9.21 -2.38 -26.65
C THR A 670 -10.08 -1.62 -25.64
N LYS A 671 -10.90 -2.38 -24.91
CA LYS A 671 -11.72 -1.90 -23.81
C LYS A 671 -10.82 -1.66 -22.57
N GLY A 672 -10.45 -0.40 -22.33
CA GLY A 672 -9.78 0.04 -21.10
C GLY A 672 -10.77 0.25 -19.95
N ALA A 673 -10.23 0.33 -18.73
CA ALA A 673 -10.98 0.57 -17.50
C ALA A 673 -10.43 1.79 -16.74
N GLU A 674 -11.26 2.80 -16.56
CA GLU A 674 -11.00 3.99 -15.75
C GLU A 674 -11.55 3.77 -14.33
N PHE A 675 -10.68 3.93 -13.33
CA PHE A 675 -11.00 3.74 -11.93
C PHE A 675 -11.07 5.10 -11.22
N ALA A 676 -12.25 5.49 -10.76
CA ALA A 676 -12.46 6.73 -10.00
C ALA A 676 -13.02 6.42 -8.62
N LEU A 677 -12.35 6.93 -7.58
CA LEU A 677 -12.81 6.85 -6.19
C LEU A 677 -14.06 7.73 -6.01
N THR A 678 -15.00 7.32 -5.17
CA THR A 678 -16.23 8.08 -4.91
C THR A 678 -16.49 8.25 -3.42
N ASP A 679 -17.15 9.34 -3.04
CA ASP A 679 -17.62 9.57 -1.66
C ASP A 679 -18.82 8.66 -1.26
N ALA A 680 -19.20 7.71 -2.12
CA ALA A 680 -20.27 6.78 -1.85
C ALA A 680 -19.76 5.58 -1.03
N VAL A 681 -20.45 5.31 0.07
CA VAL A 681 -20.15 4.22 1.00
C VAL A 681 -21.27 3.17 0.92
N THR A 682 -20.94 1.89 1.11
CA THR A 682 -21.93 0.80 1.18
C THR A 682 -22.62 0.72 2.54
N GLU A 683 -23.63 -0.16 2.67
CA GLU A 683 -24.28 -0.44 3.96
C GLU A 683 -23.29 -1.05 4.97
N ASP A 684 -22.27 -1.78 4.48
CA ASP A 684 -21.20 -2.41 5.27
C ASP A 684 -20.03 -1.46 5.62
N GLY A 685 -20.08 -0.19 5.19
CA GLY A 685 -19.03 0.80 5.43
C GLY A 685 -17.92 0.88 4.37
N ASP A 686 -17.95 0.03 3.33
CA ASP A 686 -16.92 -0.01 2.30
C ASP A 686 -17.01 1.20 1.34
N THR A 687 -15.87 1.76 0.95
CA THR A 687 -15.80 2.86 -0.02
C THR A 687 -15.97 2.34 -1.45
N VAL A 688 -16.86 2.95 -2.24
CA VAL A 688 -17.12 2.51 -3.62
C VAL A 688 -16.10 3.09 -4.59
N VAL A 689 -15.38 2.20 -5.28
CA VAL A 689 -14.59 2.51 -6.48
C VAL A 689 -15.49 2.35 -7.70
N SER A 690 -15.71 3.45 -8.42
CA SER A 690 -16.47 3.45 -9.67
C SER A 690 -15.58 3.05 -10.85
N VAL A 691 -16.01 2.05 -11.62
CA VAL A 691 -15.32 1.60 -12.83
C VAL A 691 -16.11 1.99 -14.07
N ASN A 692 -15.49 2.82 -14.91
CA ASN A 692 -15.99 3.20 -16.23
C ASN A 692 -15.16 2.49 -17.30
N TYR A 693 -15.81 1.97 -18.34
CA TYR A 693 -15.11 1.34 -19.46
C TYR A 693 -15.08 2.26 -20.67
N VAL A 694 -13.91 2.35 -21.32
CA VAL A 694 -13.63 3.26 -22.44
C VAL A 694 -12.85 2.54 -23.55
N CYS A 695 -12.79 3.12 -24.74
CA CYS A 695 -11.95 2.61 -25.83
C CYS A 695 -10.62 3.36 -25.87
N GLY A 696 -9.50 2.63 -25.68
CA GLY A 696 -8.15 3.19 -25.66
C GLY A 696 -7.18 2.40 -26.54
N SER A 697 -5.95 2.89 -26.67
CA SER A 697 -4.78 2.20 -27.25
C SER A 697 -3.61 2.35 -26.28
N GLN A 698 -2.53 1.58 -26.42
CA GLN A 698 -1.36 1.72 -25.55
C GLN A 698 -0.61 3.05 -25.77
N SER A 699 -0.76 3.67 -26.95
CA SER A 699 -0.15 4.97 -27.27
C SER A 699 -1.14 5.95 -27.90
N GLU A 700 -1.31 7.09 -27.24
CA GLU A 700 -2.05 8.26 -27.74
C GLU A 700 -1.50 8.82 -29.07
N PHE A 701 -0.27 8.46 -29.44
CA PHE A 701 0.36 8.85 -30.71
C PHE A 701 -0.56 8.63 -31.91
N TRP A 702 -1.21 7.46 -31.99
CA TRP A 702 -2.09 7.12 -33.12
C TRP A 702 -3.26 8.09 -33.23
N TRP A 703 -3.89 8.38 -32.10
CA TRP A 703 -5.06 9.24 -32.02
C TRP A 703 -4.72 10.69 -32.40
N TYR A 704 -3.55 11.20 -31.95
CA TYR A 704 -3.04 12.50 -32.38
C TYR A 704 -2.76 12.57 -33.90
N VAL A 705 -2.20 11.51 -34.50
CA VAL A 705 -1.96 11.45 -35.96
C VAL A 705 -3.28 11.47 -36.74
N SER A 706 -4.30 10.71 -36.30
CA SER A 706 -5.66 10.73 -36.86
C SER A 706 -6.23 12.15 -36.89
N ILE A 707 -6.15 12.88 -35.78
CA ILE A 707 -6.61 14.27 -35.69
C ILE A 707 -5.79 15.20 -36.59
N ALA A 708 -4.46 15.08 -36.61
CA ALA A 708 -3.60 15.89 -37.47
C ALA A 708 -3.94 15.72 -38.96
N CYS A 709 -4.15 14.47 -39.41
CA CYS A 709 -4.59 14.19 -40.79
C CYS A 709 -5.94 14.84 -41.11
N ASN A 710 -6.93 14.75 -40.21
CA ASN A 710 -8.23 15.39 -40.39
C ASN A 710 -8.11 16.92 -40.49
N VAL A 711 -7.33 17.57 -39.60
CA VAL A 711 -7.09 19.01 -39.63
C VAL A 711 -6.40 19.45 -40.94
N LEU A 712 -5.40 18.71 -41.43
CA LEU A 712 -4.71 19.00 -42.69
C LEU A 712 -5.64 18.90 -43.92
N LEU A 713 -6.55 17.91 -43.95
CA LEU A 713 -7.59 17.81 -44.99
C LEU A 713 -8.53 19.03 -44.95
N LEU A 714 -8.94 19.48 -43.76
CA LEU A 714 -9.86 20.61 -43.60
C LEU A 714 -9.22 21.96 -43.94
N ILE A 715 -7.95 22.17 -43.59
CA ILE A 715 -7.19 23.35 -44.04
C ILE A 715 -7.12 23.36 -45.58
N SER A 716 -6.83 22.20 -46.19
CA SER A 716 -6.78 22.04 -47.64
C SER A 716 -8.14 22.34 -48.30
N ALA A 717 -9.24 21.83 -47.74
CA ALA A 717 -10.59 22.12 -48.18
C ALA A 717 -10.94 23.61 -48.04
N THR A 718 -10.54 24.24 -46.94
CA THR A 718 -10.81 25.66 -46.64
C THR A 718 -10.09 26.59 -47.63
N VAL A 719 -8.83 26.32 -47.94
CA VAL A 719 -8.06 27.06 -48.95
C VAL A 719 -8.74 26.96 -50.32
N LEU A 720 -9.19 25.77 -50.72
CA LEU A 720 -9.90 25.55 -51.98
C LEU A 720 -11.29 26.19 -52.03
N ALA A 721 -12.03 26.20 -50.92
CA ALA A 721 -13.30 26.91 -50.78
C ALA A 721 -13.13 28.43 -50.91
N ILE A 722 -12.11 29.02 -50.27
CA ILE A 722 -11.79 30.45 -50.38
C ILE A 722 -11.38 30.83 -51.81
N GLN A 723 -10.59 29.99 -52.50
CA GLN A 723 -10.21 30.22 -53.90
C GLN A 723 -11.40 30.17 -54.86
N THR A 724 -12.35 29.26 -54.64
CA THR A 724 -13.54 29.10 -55.50
C THR A 724 -14.63 30.12 -55.21
N ARG A 725 -14.77 30.62 -53.97
CA ARG A 725 -15.71 31.70 -53.60
C ARG A 725 -15.52 32.99 -54.40
N LYS A 726 -14.32 33.25 -54.92
CA LYS A 726 -13.99 34.42 -55.78
C LYS A 726 -14.30 34.21 -57.27
N GLN A 727 -15.08 33.19 -57.66
CA GLN A 727 -15.31 32.82 -59.07
C GLN A 727 -16.79 32.69 -59.45
N VAL A 728 -17.44 33.86 -59.66
CA VAL A 728 -18.73 34.08 -60.36
C VAL A 728 -19.97 33.35 -59.81
N SER A 729 -21.04 34.11 -59.53
CA SER A 729 -22.28 33.66 -58.87
C SER A 729 -23.24 32.79 -59.71
N THR A 730 -22.83 32.30 -60.89
CA THR A 730 -23.73 31.60 -61.85
C THR A 730 -24.22 30.24 -61.36
N PHE A 731 -23.58 29.65 -60.34
CA PHE A 731 -24.04 28.41 -59.68
C PHE A 731 -23.95 28.56 -58.16
N ASN A 732 -25.08 28.38 -57.47
CA ASN A 732 -25.22 28.53 -56.01
C ASN A 732 -24.45 27.46 -55.19
N GLU A 733 -23.88 26.45 -55.85
CA GLU A 733 -23.23 25.30 -55.21
C GLU A 733 -21.91 25.67 -54.49
N SER A 734 -21.16 26.67 -54.99
CA SER A 734 -19.90 27.10 -54.36
C SER A 734 -20.12 27.77 -53.00
N GLN A 735 -21.25 28.45 -52.79
CA GLN A 735 -21.59 29.07 -51.51
C GLN A 735 -22.02 28.03 -50.48
N THR A 736 -22.85 27.06 -50.85
CA THR A 736 -23.23 25.93 -49.97
C THR A 736 -22.02 25.10 -49.57
N LEU A 737 -21.08 24.86 -50.50
CA LEU A 737 -19.84 24.12 -50.20
C LEU A 737 -18.91 24.89 -49.26
N GLY A 738 -18.80 26.22 -49.42
CA GLY A 738 -18.06 27.05 -48.47
C GLY A 738 -18.62 26.99 -47.05
N PHE A 739 -19.95 27.10 -46.90
CA PHE A 739 -20.61 27.01 -45.60
C PHE A 739 -20.42 25.63 -44.94
N MET A 740 -20.49 24.55 -45.72
CA MET A 740 -20.24 23.18 -45.25
C MET A 740 -18.83 23.02 -44.66
N VAL A 741 -17.80 23.50 -45.38
CA VAL A 741 -16.40 23.45 -44.90
C VAL A 741 -16.18 24.31 -43.65
N TYR A 742 -16.83 25.48 -43.54
CA TYR A 742 -16.80 26.28 -42.30
C TYR A 742 -17.51 25.57 -41.14
N SER A 743 -18.59 24.83 -41.39
CA SER A 743 -19.30 24.04 -40.37
C SER A 743 -18.42 22.93 -39.79
N HIS A 744 -17.78 22.13 -40.66
CA HIS A 744 -16.84 21.09 -40.22
C HIS A 744 -15.69 21.68 -39.39
N PHE A 745 -15.12 22.80 -39.81
CA PHE A 745 -14.03 23.45 -39.08
C PHE A 745 -14.44 23.81 -37.63
N ILE A 746 -15.68 24.24 -37.41
CA ILE A 746 -16.22 24.49 -36.05
C ILE A 746 -16.31 23.17 -35.27
N PHE A 747 -16.92 22.12 -35.81
CA PHE A 747 -17.04 20.82 -35.11
C PHE A 747 -15.69 20.13 -34.85
N VAL A 748 -14.65 20.46 -35.61
CA VAL A 748 -13.28 19.97 -35.41
C VAL A 748 -12.60 20.74 -34.28
N LEU A 749 -12.81 22.05 -34.18
CA LEU A 749 -12.41 22.81 -32.99
C LEU A 749 -13.16 22.32 -31.74
N THR A 750 -14.45 21.99 -31.85
CA THR A 750 -15.20 21.38 -30.72
C THR A 750 -14.63 20.03 -30.31
N ARG A 751 -14.23 19.17 -31.26
CA ARG A 751 -13.49 17.93 -30.96
C ARG A 751 -12.16 18.20 -30.27
N MET A 752 -11.38 19.17 -30.75
CA MET A 752 -10.13 19.59 -30.09
C MET A 752 -10.37 20.09 -28.66
N THR A 753 -11.49 20.78 -28.37
CA THR A 753 -11.81 21.18 -26.99
C THR A 753 -12.14 20.02 -26.06
N THR A 754 -12.47 18.82 -26.57
CA THR A 754 -12.66 17.64 -25.70
C THR A 754 -11.35 17.15 -25.07
N LEU A 755 -10.21 17.31 -25.75
CA LEU A 755 -8.89 16.92 -25.21
C LEU A 755 -8.51 17.68 -23.95
N PHE A 756 -8.76 18.99 -23.93
CA PHE A 756 -8.43 19.85 -22.79
C PHE A 756 -9.39 19.65 -21.59
N LEU A 757 -10.28 18.65 -21.67
CA LEU A 757 -11.26 18.28 -20.66
C LEU A 757 -11.11 16.81 -20.17
N ASP A 758 -10.21 16.00 -20.75
CA ASP A 758 -9.89 14.63 -20.29
C ASP A 758 -9.65 14.62 -18.77
N ASN A 759 -8.77 15.48 -18.27
CA ASN A 759 -8.41 15.58 -16.84
C ASN A 759 -9.52 16.17 -15.93
N LYS A 760 -10.78 16.30 -16.39
CA LYS A 760 -11.88 16.98 -15.68
C LYS A 760 -13.25 16.33 -15.81
N LEU A 761 -13.41 15.33 -16.68
CA LEU A 761 -14.67 14.62 -16.92
C LEU A 761 -14.37 13.12 -17.01
N SER A 762 -15.36 12.26 -16.78
CA SER A 762 -15.18 10.83 -17.04
C SER A 762 -14.95 10.59 -18.54
N GLY A 763 -14.10 9.63 -18.91
CA GLY A 763 -13.89 9.29 -20.31
C GLY A 763 -15.15 8.75 -20.98
N SER A 764 -16.06 8.13 -20.20
CA SER A 764 -17.36 7.68 -20.68
C SER A 764 -18.30 8.85 -21.05
N ASP A 765 -18.37 9.92 -20.26
CA ASP A 765 -19.12 11.13 -20.60
C ASP A 765 -18.45 11.94 -21.73
N LEU A 766 -17.12 11.89 -21.80
CA LEU A 766 -16.37 12.53 -22.88
C LEU A 766 -16.54 11.79 -24.22
N ALA A 767 -16.58 10.46 -24.22
CA ALA A 767 -16.95 9.65 -25.38
C ALA A 767 -18.38 9.98 -25.86
N ARG A 768 -19.36 10.04 -24.94
CA ARG A 768 -20.74 10.47 -25.26
C ARG A 768 -20.78 11.88 -25.86
N ALA A 769 -19.97 12.80 -25.36
CA ALA A 769 -19.82 14.15 -25.94
C ALA A 769 -19.21 14.10 -27.36
N ARG A 770 -18.17 13.29 -27.58
CA ARG A 770 -17.57 13.05 -28.92
C ARG A 770 -18.64 12.50 -29.90
N SER A 771 -19.46 11.52 -29.50
CA SER A 771 -20.60 10.99 -30.27
C SER A 771 -21.64 12.06 -30.66
N LEU A 772 -22.02 12.93 -29.72
CA LEU A 772 -22.93 14.05 -29.98
C LEU A 772 -22.36 15.02 -31.02
N VAL A 773 -21.05 15.32 -30.94
CA VAL A 773 -20.37 16.21 -31.90
C VAL A 773 -20.33 15.58 -33.30
N TYR A 774 -19.96 14.30 -33.44
CA TYR A 774 -19.99 13.59 -34.73
C TYR A 774 -21.40 13.55 -35.34
N SER A 775 -22.42 13.32 -34.51
CA SER A 775 -23.83 13.29 -34.96
C SER A 775 -24.31 14.67 -35.44
N CYS A 776 -23.92 15.75 -34.75
CA CYS A 776 -24.20 17.13 -35.16
C CYS A 776 -23.47 17.52 -36.46
N ASP A 777 -22.22 17.10 -36.65
CA ASP A 777 -21.41 17.38 -37.84
C ASP A 777 -22.07 16.76 -39.10
N ALA A 778 -22.38 15.47 -39.06
CA ALA A 778 -23.08 14.77 -40.14
C ALA A 778 -24.49 15.35 -40.42
N MET A 779 -25.22 15.74 -39.37
CA MET A 779 -26.54 16.37 -39.50
C MET A 779 -26.43 17.75 -40.19
N ALA A 780 -25.41 18.53 -39.86
CA ALA A 780 -25.15 19.82 -40.49
C ALA A 780 -24.85 19.65 -41.99
N THR A 781 -24.03 18.67 -42.40
CA THR A 781 -23.79 18.38 -43.83
C THR A 781 -25.09 18.10 -44.59
N ILE A 782 -26.00 17.31 -44.01
CA ILE A 782 -27.30 16.99 -44.63
C ILE A 782 -28.16 18.26 -44.82
N PHE A 783 -28.29 19.10 -43.79
CA PHE A 783 -29.07 20.34 -43.89
C PHE A 783 -28.42 21.41 -44.79
N VAL A 784 -27.10 21.53 -44.79
CA VAL A 784 -26.38 22.56 -45.56
C VAL A 784 -26.30 22.22 -47.05
N TYR A 785 -25.97 20.98 -47.39
CA TYR A 785 -25.57 20.62 -48.75
C TYR A 785 -26.60 19.75 -49.49
N PHE A 786 -27.31 18.85 -48.80
CA PHE A 786 -28.29 17.96 -49.43
C PHE A 786 -29.70 18.54 -49.48
N PHE A 787 -30.19 19.13 -48.37
CA PHE A 787 -31.54 19.68 -48.30
C PHE A 787 -31.83 20.72 -49.41
N PRO A 788 -30.95 21.70 -49.73
CA PRO A 788 -31.19 22.64 -50.83
C PRO A 788 -31.21 21.98 -52.21
N LYS A 789 -30.47 20.88 -52.42
CA LYS A 789 -30.44 20.13 -53.69
C LYS A 789 -31.72 19.34 -53.93
N PHE A 790 -32.44 18.92 -52.88
CA PHE A 790 -33.68 18.15 -53.02
C PHE A 790 -34.95 18.99 -53.09
N PHE A 791 -34.98 20.13 -52.40
CA PHE A 791 -36.18 20.96 -52.20
C PHE A 791 -36.08 22.38 -52.81
N GLY A 792 -34.89 22.85 -53.19
CA GLY A 792 -34.70 24.20 -53.72
C GLY A 792 -35.39 24.44 -55.07
N THR A 793 -36.42 25.29 -55.09
CA THR A 793 -37.06 25.76 -56.33
C THR A 793 -36.09 26.63 -57.13
N ARG A 794 -35.84 26.26 -58.40
CA ARG A 794 -35.02 27.08 -59.31
C ARG A 794 -35.67 28.46 -59.52
N PRO A 795 -34.93 29.58 -59.39
CA PRO A 795 -35.35 30.81 -60.05
C PRO A 795 -35.37 30.57 -61.57
N ARG A 796 -36.49 30.91 -62.23
CA ARG A 796 -36.56 30.86 -63.70
C ARG A 796 -35.65 31.94 -64.28
N PHE A 797 -34.76 31.55 -65.18
CA PHE A 797 -33.88 32.46 -65.90
C PHE A 797 -34.71 33.34 -66.83
N SER A 798 -34.84 34.63 -66.49
CA SER A 798 -35.50 35.66 -67.32
C SER A 798 -34.66 36.93 -67.28
N GLY A 799 -34.32 37.46 -68.45
CA GLY A 799 -33.25 38.45 -68.59
C GLY A 799 -33.72 39.90 -68.48
N ARG A 800 -33.51 40.52 -67.31
CA ARG A 800 -33.17 41.96 -67.19
C ARG A 800 -32.64 42.26 -65.79
N PHE A 801 -31.35 42.60 -65.70
CA PHE A 801 -30.80 43.28 -64.52
C PHE A 801 -29.82 44.36 -64.98
N SER A 802 -30.38 45.51 -65.31
CA SER A 802 -29.67 46.77 -65.51
C SER A 802 -30.21 47.76 -64.50
N ASN A 803 -29.33 48.59 -63.94
CA ASN A 803 -29.65 49.70 -63.05
C ASN A 803 -30.23 49.31 -61.68
N PHE A 804 -29.35 48.89 -60.77
CA PHE A 804 -29.18 49.65 -59.52
C PHE A 804 -27.73 49.49 -59.00
N LEU A 805 -27.31 50.36 -58.08
CA LEU A 805 -25.96 50.43 -57.50
C LEU A 805 -24.82 50.82 -58.48
N ALA A 806 -25.03 51.94 -59.17
CA ALA A 806 -23.93 52.81 -59.61
C ALA A 806 -24.00 54.13 -58.82
N SER A 807 -23.48 54.13 -57.59
CA SER A 807 -22.97 55.31 -56.87
C SER A 807 -22.41 54.86 -55.52
N GLY A 808 -21.30 55.45 -55.08
CA GLY A 808 -20.76 55.25 -53.75
C GLY A 808 -20.10 56.53 -53.23
N SER A 809 -20.67 57.14 -52.20
CA SER A 809 -20.06 58.27 -51.48
C SER A 809 -20.76 58.57 -50.14
N GLY A 810 -19.98 58.68 -49.05
CA GLY A 810 -20.32 59.46 -47.85
C GLY A 810 -21.13 58.77 -46.73
N GLY A 811 -20.61 58.82 -45.49
CA GLY A 811 -21.31 58.45 -44.24
C GLY A 811 -21.23 56.93 -43.92
N SER A 812 -20.49 56.38 -42.95
CA SER A 812 -19.88 56.81 -41.67
C SER A 812 -20.64 56.29 -40.43
N LEU A 813 -19.90 55.59 -39.56
CA LEU A 813 -20.26 54.97 -38.27
C LEU A 813 -21.29 53.82 -38.24
N ASP A 814 -20.89 52.72 -37.60
CA ASP A 814 -21.49 52.09 -36.39
C ASP A 814 -23.02 52.09 -36.19
N ARG A 815 -23.66 51.01 -35.72
CA ARG A 815 -23.12 49.89 -34.91
C ARG A 815 -24.03 48.64 -34.90
N HIS A 816 -23.43 47.51 -34.51
CA HIS A 816 -24.01 46.24 -34.02
C HIS A 816 -24.91 45.35 -34.92
N ALA A 817 -24.57 44.06 -34.88
CA ALA A 817 -25.44 42.93 -35.18
C ALA A 817 -26.05 42.34 -33.88
N SER A 818 -26.81 41.24 -34.03
CA SER A 818 -27.65 40.55 -33.03
C SER A 818 -29.00 41.26 -32.78
N PHE A 819 -30.15 40.57 -32.70
CA PHE A 819 -30.38 39.14 -32.42
C PHE A 819 -31.32 38.45 -33.44
N PHE A 820 -31.15 37.12 -33.58
CA PHE A 820 -32.23 36.20 -33.94
C PHE A 820 -32.69 35.47 -32.66
N ALA A 821 -33.65 36.04 -31.93
CA ALA A 821 -34.28 35.42 -30.76
C ALA A 821 -35.65 36.08 -30.48
N ALA A 822 -36.74 35.48 -30.96
CA ALA A 822 -38.09 36.03 -30.74
C ALA A 822 -39.21 34.98 -30.85
N SER A 823 -39.61 34.42 -29.71
CA SER A 823 -41.01 34.07 -29.38
C SER A 823 -41.08 33.84 -27.86
N ALA A 824 -41.57 34.71 -26.97
CA ALA A 824 -42.65 35.71 -26.94
C ALA A 824 -43.84 35.26 -26.08
N ALA A 825 -43.77 35.54 -24.77
CA ALA A 825 -44.90 35.59 -23.84
C ALA A 825 -44.55 36.48 -22.62
N GLY A 826 -45.54 37.11 -21.98
CA GLY A 826 -45.34 37.97 -20.79
C GLY A 826 -45.23 39.48 -21.10
N ASN A 827 -45.67 40.36 -20.19
CA ASN A 827 -45.90 41.79 -20.48
C ASN A 827 -45.75 42.72 -19.25
N ARG A 828 -45.38 43.98 -19.52
CA ARG A 828 -45.50 45.23 -18.71
C ARG A 828 -44.46 45.60 -17.62
N ARG A 829 -43.75 46.71 -17.93
CA ARG A 829 -43.60 47.97 -17.15
C ARG A 829 -42.67 47.98 -15.91
N TYR A 830 -41.51 48.65 -15.99
CA TYR A 830 -41.23 50.08 -15.68
C TYR A 830 -40.89 50.32 -14.18
N GLY A 831 -39.78 50.94 -13.78
CA GLY A 831 -38.61 51.38 -14.56
C GLY A 831 -37.71 52.39 -13.81
N GLN A 832 -36.50 52.65 -14.35
CA GLN A 832 -35.53 53.73 -14.00
C GLN A 832 -34.86 53.71 -12.60
N SER A 833 -33.66 54.28 -12.37
CA SER A 833 -32.44 54.50 -13.20
C SER A 833 -31.31 55.19 -12.41
N ILE A 834 -30.04 55.01 -12.86
CA ILE A 834 -28.84 55.92 -12.85
C ILE A 834 -27.58 55.26 -12.18
N LEU A 835 -26.57 54.79 -12.94
CA LEU A 835 -25.28 55.42 -13.39
C LEU A 835 -24.33 55.81 -12.21
N LEU A 836 -22.98 55.68 -12.21
CA LEU A 836 -21.88 55.20 -13.09
C LEU A 836 -20.60 55.02 -12.17
N ARG A 837 -19.30 54.77 -12.52
CA ARG A 837 -18.44 54.70 -13.75
C ARG A 837 -17.12 53.92 -13.47
N GLY A 838 -16.55 53.23 -14.47
CA GLY A 838 -15.09 53.00 -14.71
C GLY A 838 -14.29 52.12 -13.72
N GLU A 839 -13.46 51.13 -14.12
CA GLU A 839 -12.28 51.12 -15.04
C GLU A 839 -11.08 51.93 -14.52
N GLN A 840 -9.82 51.45 -14.54
CA GLN A 840 -9.20 50.22 -15.05
C GLN A 840 -7.98 49.83 -14.17
N LEU A 841 -7.38 48.63 -14.33
CA LEU A 841 -6.34 48.11 -13.41
C LEU A 841 -5.19 47.41 -14.17
N ALA A 842 -3.93 47.68 -13.79
CA ALA A 842 -2.75 46.95 -14.30
C ALA A 842 -1.52 46.98 -13.36
N VAL A 843 -0.85 45.82 -13.27
CA VAL A 843 0.56 45.53 -12.88
C VAL A 843 1.06 45.61 -11.41
N THR A 844 1.61 44.47 -10.95
CA THR A 844 2.73 44.22 -9.99
C THR A 844 2.60 44.38 -8.46
N ASN A 845 2.77 43.24 -7.78
CA ASN A 845 3.68 42.89 -6.67
C ASN A 845 3.93 43.89 -5.51
N GLN A 846 3.56 43.51 -4.28
CA GLN A 846 4.49 42.87 -3.31
C GLN A 846 3.73 42.29 -2.09
N THR A 847 4.46 41.60 -1.20
CA THR A 847 3.97 40.85 -0.02
C THR A 847 4.21 41.59 1.30
N THR A 848 3.25 41.53 2.25
CA THR A 848 3.51 41.22 3.69
C THR A 848 2.22 40.98 4.49
N ASP A 849 2.32 39.99 5.40
CA ASP A 849 1.81 39.90 6.77
C ASP A 849 0.32 39.88 7.18
N GLU A 850 0.12 39.30 8.37
CA GLU A 850 -1.11 38.85 9.04
C GLU A 850 -1.66 39.91 10.04
N PRO A 851 -2.93 39.80 10.48
CA PRO A 851 -3.12 39.67 11.93
C PRO A 851 -4.30 38.77 12.37
N ALA A 852 -4.28 38.34 13.65
CA ALA A 852 -5.20 37.38 14.25
C ALA A 852 -6.35 38.02 15.11
N PRO A 853 -6.82 37.47 16.27
CA PRO A 853 -8.23 37.05 16.38
C PRO A 853 -9.09 37.80 17.42
N PRO A 854 -10.44 37.64 17.41
CA PRO A 854 -11.36 38.33 18.31
C PRO A 854 -11.67 37.57 19.63
N THR A 855 -12.07 38.31 20.67
CA THR A 855 -12.58 37.80 21.97
C THR A 855 -13.98 38.38 22.30
N PRO A 856 -14.76 37.78 23.23
CA PRO A 856 -16.23 37.95 23.30
C PRO A 856 -16.75 38.82 24.47
N THR A 857 -18.06 39.14 24.49
CA THR A 857 -18.95 39.49 25.64
C THR A 857 -20.39 39.83 25.12
N PRO A 858 -21.45 40.11 25.94
CA PRO A 858 -22.20 39.18 26.80
C PRO A 858 -23.76 39.33 26.75
N GLY A 859 -24.56 38.49 27.46
CA GLY A 859 -25.90 38.94 27.97
C GLY A 859 -27.12 37.96 28.00
N LEU A 860 -27.52 37.59 29.22
CA LEU A 860 -28.77 36.99 29.78
C LEU A 860 -30.11 36.91 28.97
N SER A 861 -30.86 35.80 29.14
CA SER A 861 -32.29 35.70 29.59
C SER A 861 -32.93 34.33 29.19
N ALA A 862 -33.00 33.29 30.04
CA ALA A 862 -33.95 33.03 31.16
C ALA A 862 -35.34 32.46 30.77
N ALA A 863 -35.59 31.16 31.08
CA ALA A 863 -36.90 30.47 31.20
C ALA A 863 -36.73 29.12 31.97
N THR A 864 -37.80 28.49 32.50
CA THR A 864 -37.72 27.48 33.60
C THR A 864 -38.70 26.29 33.52
N ALA A 865 -38.22 25.07 33.85
CA ALA A 865 -38.90 23.93 34.51
C ALA A 865 -37.80 22.89 34.89
N GLU A 866 -37.69 22.21 36.06
CA GLU A 866 -38.63 21.43 36.91
C GLU A 866 -39.21 20.18 36.21
N GLN A 867 -39.15 18.93 36.72
CA GLN A 867 -38.62 18.23 37.93
C GLN A 867 -38.36 16.74 37.52
N THR A 868 -37.71 15.78 38.21
CA THR A 868 -36.95 15.57 39.48
C THR A 868 -36.08 14.28 39.28
N GLY A 869 -35.18 13.79 40.16
CA GLY A 869 -34.66 14.27 41.45
C GLY A 869 -33.67 13.26 42.10
N THR A 870 -32.97 13.69 43.17
CA THR A 870 -32.41 12.94 44.35
C THR A 870 -31.96 11.47 44.24
N ILE A 871 -30.81 11.02 44.80
CA ILE A 871 -30.29 11.17 46.19
C ILE A 871 -28.73 11.27 46.23
N ALA A 872 -28.16 11.85 47.31
CA ALA A 872 -26.71 12.09 47.54
C ALA A 872 -25.96 10.97 48.32
N PRO A 873 -24.63 11.06 48.51
CA PRO A 873 -24.02 11.81 49.65
C PRO A 873 -22.92 12.82 49.19
N ILE A 874 -22.50 13.88 49.91
CA ILE A 874 -22.18 14.17 51.34
C ILE A 874 -20.83 13.53 51.77
N ALA A 875 -19.83 14.21 52.36
CA ALA A 875 -19.44 15.64 52.49
C ALA A 875 -18.00 15.75 53.07
N GLU A 876 -17.40 16.97 53.07
CA GLU A 876 -16.45 17.63 54.03
C GLU A 876 -15.55 16.79 55.00
N LYS A 877 -14.34 17.18 55.49
CA LYS A 877 -13.50 18.42 55.55
C LYS A 877 -12.07 18.02 56.05
N SER A 878 -11.06 18.86 56.36
CA SER A 878 -10.81 20.33 56.33
C SER A 878 -9.29 20.65 56.35
N GLU A 879 -8.88 21.64 55.55
CA GLU A 879 -8.09 22.85 55.89
C GLU A 879 -7.07 22.88 57.05
N THR A 880 -5.88 23.43 56.77
CA THR A 880 -5.21 24.55 57.51
C THR A 880 -4.03 25.08 56.66
N GLU A 881 -4.07 26.32 56.14
CA GLU A 881 -3.48 27.58 56.68
C GLU A 881 -1.93 27.71 56.53
N LEU A 882 -1.31 28.86 56.17
CA LEU A 882 -1.81 30.21 55.82
C LEU A 882 -0.86 31.00 54.85
N ASN A 883 -1.40 32.05 54.22
CA ASN A 883 -0.81 33.00 53.25
C ASN A 883 0.30 33.95 53.75
N SER A 884 1.16 34.44 52.83
CA SER A 884 1.28 35.87 52.43
C SER A 884 2.29 36.03 51.26
N THR A 885 2.19 36.78 50.14
CA THR A 885 1.39 37.92 49.57
C THR A 885 2.11 39.28 49.50
N HIS A 886 1.98 39.96 48.34
CA HIS A 886 2.59 41.24 47.87
C HIS A 886 4.01 41.13 47.26
N SER A 887 4.34 41.58 46.02
CA SER A 887 3.72 42.43 44.97
C SER A 887 3.69 43.96 45.19
N SER A 888 4.51 44.72 44.42
CA SER A 888 4.04 45.54 43.26
C SER A 888 5.09 46.55 42.72
N ARG A 889 5.11 46.81 41.39
CA ARG A 889 5.56 48.03 40.63
C ARG A 889 7.00 48.59 40.86
N GLY A 890 7.61 49.39 39.98
CA GLY A 890 7.27 49.82 38.60
C GLY A 890 7.67 51.28 38.29
N GLU A 891 8.33 51.53 37.13
CA GLU A 891 8.54 52.85 36.46
C GLU A 891 9.49 53.87 37.20
N THR A 892 10.24 54.82 36.58
CA THR A 892 10.55 55.21 35.18
C THR A 892 11.77 56.19 35.09
N ASP A 893 12.35 56.32 33.87
CA ASP A 893 12.90 57.56 33.23
C ASP A 893 14.41 57.99 33.24
N LYS A 894 14.97 58.06 32.01
CA LYS A 894 16.00 58.96 31.38
C LYS A 894 17.45 59.15 31.90
N GLY A 895 18.40 59.17 30.95
CA GLY A 895 19.77 59.75 31.12
C GLY A 895 20.87 59.38 30.09
N GLU A 896 20.73 59.83 28.82
CA GLU A 896 21.73 60.09 27.73
C GLU A 896 23.01 59.21 27.48
N ASP A 897 23.27 58.94 26.18
CA ASP A 897 24.53 58.60 25.44
C ASP A 897 25.46 57.42 25.91
N THR A 898 26.16 56.65 25.05
CA THR A 898 26.80 56.93 23.73
C THR A 898 26.88 55.67 22.82
N GLN A 899 27.45 55.77 21.60
CA GLN A 899 27.52 54.73 20.54
C GLN A 899 28.87 53.97 20.43
N CYS A 900 28.85 52.75 19.85
CA CYS A 900 29.82 52.09 18.92
C CYS A 900 31.36 52.03 19.22
N ALA A 901 32.21 51.18 18.59
CA ALA A 901 32.14 49.81 18.02
C ALA A 901 33.55 49.34 17.53
N LEU A 902 33.75 48.03 17.29
CA LEU A 902 34.76 47.35 16.43
C LEU A 902 36.27 47.21 16.84
N ASN A 903 36.80 46.00 16.51
CA ASN A 903 38.10 45.61 15.89
C ASN A 903 39.46 45.35 16.62
N GLU A 904 40.01 44.15 16.29
CA GLU A 904 41.37 43.76 15.81
C GLU A 904 42.63 43.53 16.73
N ASP A 905 43.24 42.35 16.51
CA ASP A 905 44.67 41.96 16.33
C ASP A 905 45.80 41.88 17.41
N VAL A 906 46.47 40.68 17.45
CA VAL A 906 47.93 40.35 17.26
C VAL A 906 49.03 41.07 18.10
N SER A 907 50.14 40.49 18.63
CA SER A 907 50.82 39.15 18.66
C SER A 907 51.38 38.85 20.09
N ASP A 908 52.50 38.19 20.49
CA ASP A 908 53.71 37.43 19.99
C ASP A 908 54.39 36.78 21.25
N GLU A 909 55.37 35.86 21.30
CA GLU A 909 55.97 34.79 20.45
C GLU A 909 56.80 33.86 21.40
N GLU A 910 57.04 32.59 21.05
CA GLU A 910 58.30 31.80 21.21
C GLU A 910 58.05 30.28 21.42
N ASN A 911 58.86 29.33 20.90
CA ASN A 911 59.57 29.19 19.62
C ASN A 911 60.07 27.71 19.50
N LYS A 912 60.38 27.24 18.27
CA LYS A 912 61.27 26.13 17.84
C LYS A 912 60.66 24.84 17.23
N PRO A 913 61.25 24.30 16.13
CA PRO A 913 60.44 24.15 14.92
C PRO A 913 60.77 22.96 13.97
N CYS A 914 60.14 22.99 12.78
CA CYS A 914 60.57 22.41 11.50
C CYS A 914 60.52 20.88 11.29
N LYS A 915 59.59 20.43 10.43
CA LYS A 915 59.80 20.45 8.95
C LYS A 915 58.52 20.18 8.17
N THR A 916 58.34 20.87 7.04
CA THR A 916 57.39 20.54 5.98
C THR A 916 58.06 19.68 4.89
N LYS A 917 57.25 19.08 4.02
CA LYS A 917 57.64 18.71 2.67
C LYS A 917 56.43 18.85 1.74
N ASP A 918 56.59 19.63 0.69
CA ASP A 918 55.59 19.89 -0.33
C ASP A 918 55.63 18.80 -1.43
N GLU A 919 54.51 18.63 -2.12
CA GLU A 919 54.45 18.22 -3.54
C GLU A 919 53.02 18.53 -4.08
N GLU A 920 52.96 19.08 -5.28
CA GLU A 920 51.74 19.47 -5.98
C GLU A 920 51.20 18.30 -6.83
N ASP A 921 49.90 18.27 -7.16
CA ASP A 921 49.49 18.34 -8.57
C ASP A 921 47.98 18.54 -8.78
N GLU A 922 47.64 19.08 -9.95
CA GLU A 922 46.31 19.51 -10.40
C GLU A 922 45.71 18.49 -11.38
N PHE A 923 44.43 18.14 -11.27
CA PHE A 923 43.62 17.75 -12.44
C PHE A 923 42.11 18.00 -12.23
N ARG A 924 41.39 18.13 -13.35
CA ARG A 924 40.12 18.87 -13.48
C ARG A 924 39.15 18.17 -14.46
N GLU A 925 37.85 18.33 -14.19
CA GLU A 925 36.67 18.05 -15.05
C GLU A 925 36.47 16.63 -15.61
N HIS A 926 35.27 16.08 -15.41
CA HIS A 926 34.26 16.16 -16.48
C HIS A 926 32.82 15.96 -15.96
N GLU A 927 31.87 16.68 -16.57
CA GLU A 927 30.44 16.35 -16.56
C GLU A 927 30.11 15.45 -17.76
N GLU A 928 29.21 14.47 -17.56
CA GLU A 928 28.16 14.06 -18.51
C GLU A 928 27.02 13.33 -17.77
#